data_AF-A0A9E1IEI3-F1
#
_entry.id   AF-A0A9E1IEI3-F1
#
_cell.length_a   1.000
_cell.length_b   1.000
_cell.length_c   1.000
_cell.angle_alpha   90.00
_cell.angle_beta   90.00
_cell.angle_gamma   90.00
#
_symmetry.space_group_name_H-M   'P 1'
#
loop_
_entity.id
_entity.type
_entity.pdbx_description
1 polymer ?
#
loop_
_entity_poly.entity_id
_entity_poly.type
_entity_poly.pdbx_seq_one_letter_code
_entity_poly.pdbx_strand_id
1 'polypeptide(L)'
;MSQLDALLARSRESGGFTERRHFTLSREKAIEKQREYALRDPRQYVLELVQAAVFANASYVAVDTRPNTLLVAWVGGKTIGQIDNIFDYLFADRGDAEIRHLIQLAIGLNAILQRQPKILRIESGSPREGSMRMDIDRKGGVTIGVPERPISGTYLFAQFGSAWLPRFESSVTTEHALVEERCMYSPVPILLNNDAPFGYRSCRRLAVFGAKVQEHFDDGGRRGVVALHTNKKVSGFRMVVGGVWISSLPLPELADRPLVGVVCDDSLRKTADQSDIVQDYRYLQMLHAVQPHATKLLHQIQDSYAPPRLPPVKEPIEQEEQAPAPELEPLPHPIARVGGHQMPLEEIKQAGANPVFWVHPDDRDELATPVQPHRFPERVIRLNEGQAATLAHEVPELQLFRLTTPADVDFIRGVKERNKKLRTFKRTIAEGEIELRLHLAGRMPWYGEPPGAIPVVVIHSDRTSFAGGLSSNPFLPEIYLPRLSVVFHSNEPNVGIHLEDRFERFIRDTIFDEVLELTVQKGEPTVRSLLCALLGLMAIPAFVDEEGETKLSASLPHNCPPEVWDTELAATSTGPLTLRRFLSLLGTNDVVELLDKADLRNLRPLEERFGFGHLHHESLDKTPVVAMGLQHGSWQLLPDDAAWSSPSVHQIIWLTSTLKEFAGHHDWMVHEQPFPGVVAACRKGFNPGAWEEGYQALKHNLGGFLTGTNHSSRTKSLVRLALLRLGQMFEDEEVPIFAPSDGGARRSLAELKGSPHTRLVAHGGVETAEPWTFYPTMDEVTAFQTRFRLRYDDDPQVWESLTDAEHPGWLVRHEVQIPGLEGWLGLRHPYDGTGGIIVRTTGHLLSLPAIDSRTPCHGLVWPKDATVGKLTTNQETLLQLAGVQLYQSLLDTLRSSPQG
;
A
#
# COMPACT_ATOMS: atom_id res chain seq x y z
N MET A 1 6.94 67.29 -71.21
CA MET A 1 6.38 65.93 -71.41
C MET A 1 6.40 65.24 -70.08
N SER A 2 5.21 65.00 -69.51
CA SER A 2 5.03 64.67 -68.10
C SER A 2 4.91 63.16 -67.89
N GLN A 3 5.09 62.68 -66.66
CA GLN A 3 4.86 61.28 -66.27
C GLN A 3 3.47 60.74 -66.68
N LEU A 4 2.52 61.62 -66.96
CA LEU A 4 1.20 61.29 -67.49
C LEU A 4 1.26 60.71 -68.91
N ASP A 5 2.17 61.21 -69.76
CA ASP A 5 2.35 60.73 -71.13
C ASP A 5 2.92 59.30 -71.14
N ALA A 6 3.80 58.99 -70.19
CA ALA A 6 4.35 57.65 -69.98
C ALA A 6 3.31 56.65 -69.44
N LEU A 7 2.39 57.12 -68.59
CA LEU A 7 1.28 56.31 -68.05
C LEU A 7 0.22 56.00 -69.11
N LEU A 8 -0.09 56.98 -69.97
CA LEU A 8 -1.02 56.82 -71.09
C LEU A 8 -0.45 55.92 -72.19
N ALA A 9 0.87 55.95 -72.42
CA ALA A 9 1.54 55.02 -73.32
C ALA A 9 1.46 53.56 -72.80
N ARG A 10 1.66 53.35 -71.50
CA ARG A 10 1.61 52.03 -70.86
C ARG A 10 0.20 51.44 -70.81
N SER A 11 -0.83 52.28 -70.69
CA SER A 11 -2.23 51.83 -70.69
C SER A 11 -2.78 51.49 -72.08
N ARG A 12 -2.05 51.83 -73.16
CA ARG A 12 -2.44 51.54 -74.55
C ARG A 12 -1.83 50.25 -75.11
N GLU A 13 -0.93 49.60 -74.37
CA GLU A 13 -0.41 48.28 -74.73
C GLU A 13 -1.49 47.21 -74.50
N SER A 14 -1.81 46.46 -75.55
CA SER A 14 -2.80 45.38 -75.52
C SER A 14 -2.26 44.14 -74.79
N GLY A 15 -2.33 44.14 -73.46
CA GLY A 15 -2.09 42.97 -72.60
C GLY A 15 -3.40 42.47 -71.97
N GLY A 16 -3.72 41.20 -72.13
CA GLY A 16 -4.93 40.59 -71.59
C GLY A 16 -5.03 40.72 -70.06
N PHE A 17 -6.07 41.41 -69.60
CA PHE A 17 -6.40 41.58 -68.18
C PHE A 17 -6.80 40.23 -67.57
N THR A 18 -5.96 39.66 -66.71
CA THR A 18 -6.33 38.52 -65.85
C THR A 18 -6.67 39.06 -64.47
N GLU A 19 -7.95 39.09 -64.16
CA GLU A 19 -8.48 39.52 -62.86
C GLU A 19 -8.07 38.50 -61.77
N ARG A 20 -7.05 38.82 -60.96
CA ARG A 20 -6.75 38.05 -59.73
C ARG A 20 -7.79 38.41 -58.66
N ARG A 21 -8.90 37.67 -58.63
CA ARG A 21 -9.87 37.73 -57.53
C ARG A 21 -9.28 37.04 -56.29
N HIS A 22 -9.32 37.72 -55.16
CA HIS A 22 -8.95 37.16 -53.87
C HIS A 22 -10.22 36.72 -53.14
N PHE A 23 -10.24 35.49 -52.62
CA PHE A 23 -11.31 35.06 -51.74
C PHE A 23 -11.16 35.76 -50.38
N THR A 24 -12.17 36.52 -49.97
CA THR A 24 -12.25 37.12 -48.63
C THR A 24 -13.12 36.24 -47.74
N LEU A 25 -12.55 35.70 -46.67
CA LEU A 25 -13.24 34.89 -45.68
C LEU A 25 -13.67 35.79 -44.50
N SER A 26 -14.94 35.73 -44.10
CA SER A 26 -15.38 36.37 -42.86
C SER A 26 -14.80 35.57 -41.67
N ARG A 27 -13.78 36.12 -41.02
CA ARG A 27 -13.01 35.48 -39.93
C ARG A 27 -13.89 35.04 -38.77
N GLU A 28 -14.80 35.89 -38.32
CA GLU A 28 -15.75 35.58 -37.25
C GLU A 28 -16.66 34.40 -37.63
N LYS A 29 -17.22 34.42 -38.84
CA LYS A 29 -18.05 33.30 -39.34
C LYS A 29 -17.26 32.01 -39.53
N ALA A 30 -15.98 32.11 -39.88
CA ALA A 30 -15.10 30.94 -40.02
C ALA A 30 -14.76 30.30 -38.67
N ILE A 31 -14.48 31.11 -37.64
CA ILE A 31 -14.28 30.62 -36.26
C ILE A 31 -15.57 30.01 -35.72
N GLU A 32 -16.73 30.64 -35.97
CA GLU A 32 -18.05 30.12 -35.60
C GLU A 32 -18.34 28.77 -36.29
N LYS A 33 -18.02 28.64 -37.59
CA LYS A 33 -18.19 27.37 -38.31
C LYS A 33 -17.23 26.29 -37.86
N GLN A 34 -15.97 26.65 -37.56
CA GLN A 34 -15.03 25.73 -36.90
C GLN A 34 -15.58 25.29 -35.53
N ARG A 35 -16.18 26.19 -34.75
CA ARG A 35 -16.77 25.84 -33.45
C ARG A 35 -17.88 24.80 -33.56
N GLU A 36 -18.63 24.82 -34.66
CA GLU A 36 -19.76 23.92 -34.91
C GLU A 36 -19.33 22.57 -35.53
N TYR A 37 -18.27 22.57 -36.36
CA TYR A 37 -17.92 21.40 -37.21
C TYR A 37 -16.44 20.94 -37.16
N ALA A 38 -15.58 21.54 -36.32
CA ALA A 38 -14.15 21.18 -36.27
C ALA A 38 -13.88 19.79 -35.69
N LEU A 39 -14.80 19.24 -34.91
CA LEU A 39 -14.70 17.90 -34.33
C LEU A 39 -15.92 17.07 -34.72
N ARG A 40 -15.69 15.82 -35.12
CA ARG A 40 -16.77 14.88 -35.45
C ARG A 40 -17.63 14.55 -34.22
N ASP A 41 -16.99 14.39 -33.06
CA ASP A 41 -17.66 14.37 -31.76
C ASP A 41 -17.16 15.59 -30.97
N PRO A 42 -18.05 16.55 -30.61
CA PRO A 42 -17.71 17.71 -29.81
C PRO A 42 -16.88 17.39 -28.56
N ARG A 43 -17.08 16.24 -27.91
CA ARG A 43 -16.39 15.85 -26.68
C ARG A 43 -14.92 15.49 -26.87
N GLN A 44 -14.46 15.31 -28.11
CA GLN A 44 -13.05 15.04 -28.43
C GLN A 44 -12.13 16.24 -28.14
N TYR A 45 -12.68 17.40 -27.74
CA TYR A 45 -11.88 18.55 -27.33
C TYR A 45 -10.80 18.17 -26.30
N VAL A 46 -11.08 17.22 -25.40
CA VAL A 46 -10.13 16.79 -24.36
C VAL A 46 -8.91 16.09 -24.97
N LEU A 47 -9.09 15.38 -26.08
CA LEU A 47 -8.01 14.73 -26.82
C LEU A 47 -7.11 15.75 -27.54
N GLU A 48 -7.69 16.86 -28.01
CA GLU A 48 -6.91 17.96 -28.60
C GLU A 48 -6.11 18.70 -27.52
N LEU A 49 -6.63 18.82 -26.29
CA LEU A 49 -5.86 19.36 -25.16
C LEU A 49 -4.70 18.44 -24.74
N VAL A 50 -4.90 17.13 -24.75
CA VAL A 50 -3.81 16.16 -24.51
C VAL A 50 -2.74 16.29 -25.60
N GLN A 51 -3.13 16.37 -26.87
CA GLN A 51 -2.19 16.59 -27.97
C GLN A 51 -1.45 17.92 -27.84
N ALA A 52 -2.13 18.99 -27.41
CA ALA A 52 -1.50 20.28 -27.15
C ALA A 52 -0.39 20.16 -26.08
N ALA A 53 -0.65 19.43 -24.99
CA ALA A 53 0.34 19.18 -23.96
C ALA A 53 1.53 18.33 -24.48
N VAL A 54 1.26 17.28 -25.25
CA VAL A 54 2.31 16.44 -25.85
C VAL A 54 3.18 17.24 -26.83
N PHE A 55 2.58 18.01 -27.72
CA PHE A 55 3.33 18.87 -28.65
C PHE A 55 4.03 20.04 -27.97
N ALA A 56 3.58 20.44 -26.77
CA ALA A 56 4.32 21.38 -25.95
C ALA A 56 5.57 20.74 -25.32
N ASN A 57 5.78 19.42 -25.43
CA ASN A 57 6.80 18.64 -24.73
C ASN A 57 6.56 18.58 -23.20
N ALA A 58 5.29 18.41 -22.79
CA ALA A 58 4.96 18.17 -21.40
C ALA A 58 5.64 16.90 -20.86
N SER A 59 6.06 16.96 -19.59
CA SER A 59 6.58 15.79 -18.86
C SER A 59 5.46 14.99 -18.20
N TYR A 60 4.34 15.64 -17.86
CA TYR A 60 3.14 15.04 -17.29
C TYR A 60 1.88 15.77 -17.75
N VAL A 61 0.79 15.02 -17.90
CA VAL A 61 -0.54 15.56 -18.12
C VAL A 61 -1.47 15.07 -17.01
N ALA A 62 -2.34 15.95 -16.52
CA ALA A 62 -3.41 15.63 -15.58
C ALA A 62 -4.75 16.06 -16.17
N VAL A 63 -5.73 15.16 -16.12
CA VAL A 63 -7.09 15.37 -16.60
C VAL A 63 -8.05 14.98 -15.47
N ASP A 64 -8.71 15.97 -14.85
CA ASP A 64 -9.77 15.74 -13.86
C ASP A 64 -11.12 16.14 -14.49
N THR A 65 -12.01 15.17 -14.56
CA THR A 65 -13.32 15.26 -15.19
C THR A 65 -14.40 15.00 -14.16
N ARG A 66 -15.34 15.95 -14.05
CA ARG A 66 -16.57 15.83 -13.26
C ARG A 66 -17.75 16.26 -14.13
N PRO A 67 -19.00 15.93 -13.78
CA PRO A 67 -20.15 16.24 -14.63
C PRO A 67 -20.24 17.69 -15.10
N ASN A 68 -19.84 18.64 -14.25
CA ASN A 68 -19.91 20.08 -14.54
C ASN A 68 -18.56 20.80 -14.59
N THR A 69 -17.43 20.10 -14.48
CA THR A 69 -16.10 20.74 -14.49
C THR A 69 -15.07 19.88 -15.19
N LEU A 70 -14.17 20.55 -15.90
CA LEU A 70 -12.98 19.96 -16.50
C LEU A 70 -11.75 20.74 -16.02
N LEU A 71 -10.74 20.01 -15.60
CA LEU A 71 -9.39 20.52 -15.40
C LEU A 71 -8.44 19.71 -16.28
N VAL A 72 -7.72 20.37 -17.18
CA VAL A 72 -6.58 19.80 -17.89
C VAL A 72 -5.36 20.59 -17.49
N ALA A 73 -4.35 19.94 -16.96
CA ALA A 73 -3.10 20.58 -16.57
C ALA A 73 -1.91 19.79 -17.11
N TRP A 74 -0.82 20.47 -17.42
CA TRP A 74 0.44 19.82 -17.74
C TRP A 74 1.62 20.63 -17.22
N VAL A 75 2.70 19.92 -16.92
CA VAL A 75 3.96 20.48 -16.43
C VAL A 75 5.10 20.08 -17.35
N GLY A 76 6.13 20.93 -17.41
CA GLY A 76 7.16 20.87 -18.45
C GLY A 76 6.66 21.39 -19.79
N GLY A 77 7.59 21.53 -20.73
CA GLY A 77 7.30 21.98 -22.09
C GLY A 77 7.20 23.50 -22.29
N LYS A 78 6.85 23.91 -23.51
CA LYS A 78 6.68 25.31 -23.92
C LYS A 78 5.49 25.95 -23.21
N THR A 79 5.66 27.17 -22.71
CA THR A 79 4.55 27.95 -22.15
C THR A 79 3.71 28.58 -23.27
N ILE A 80 2.46 28.95 -22.95
CA ILE A 80 1.56 29.55 -23.95
C ILE A 80 1.97 31.00 -24.30
N GLY A 81 2.75 31.68 -23.45
CA GLY A 81 3.10 33.09 -23.66
C GLY A 81 1.90 34.05 -23.68
N GLN A 82 2.15 35.35 -23.84
CA GLN A 82 1.08 36.36 -23.98
C GLN A 82 0.52 36.34 -25.41
N ILE A 83 -0.55 35.57 -25.64
CA ILE A 83 -1.20 35.46 -26.95
C ILE A 83 -2.54 36.19 -26.96
N ASP A 84 -2.59 37.35 -27.61
CA ASP A 84 -3.81 38.17 -27.71
C ASP A 84 -4.96 37.49 -28.47
N ASN A 85 -4.63 36.66 -29.48
CA ASN A 85 -5.63 36.00 -30.34
C ASN A 85 -5.36 34.50 -30.51
N ILE A 86 -5.63 33.70 -29.47
CA ILE A 86 -5.39 32.24 -29.50
C ILE A 86 -6.12 31.52 -30.67
N PHE A 87 -7.27 32.03 -31.10
CA PHE A 87 -8.04 31.43 -32.20
C PHE A 87 -7.45 31.69 -33.59
N ASP A 88 -6.40 32.49 -33.72
CA ASP A 88 -5.71 32.72 -35.00
C ASP A 88 -4.92 31.49 -35.43
N TYR A 89 -4.48 30.69 -34.45
CA TYR A 89 -3.83 29.41 -34.69
C TYR A 89 -4.77 28.37 -35.33
N LEU A 90 -6.09 28.60 -35.38
CA LEU A 90 -7.00 27.76 -36.18
C LEU A 90 -6.72 27.84 -37.69
N PHE A 91 -6.10 28.93 -38.15
CA PHE A 91 -5.78 29.18 -39.55
C PHE A 91 -4.28 29.05 -39.86
N ALA A 92 -3.46 28.76 -38.85
CA ALA A 92 -2.02 28.54 -39.02
C ALA A 92 -1.72 27.24 -39.78
N ASP A 93 -0.53 27.15 -40.38
CA ASP A 93 -0.12 25.92 -41.05
C ASP A 93 0.06 24.80 -40.02
N ARG A 94 -0.77 23.76 -40.14
CA ARG A 94 -0.74 22.57 -39.29
C ARG A 94 0.55 21.75 -39.43
N GLY A 95 1.37 22.07 -40.44
CA GLY A 95 2.67 21.44 -40.69
C GLY A 95 3.82 21.97 -39.85
N ASP A 96 3.68 23.15 -39.24
CA ASP A 96 4.71 23.83 -38.45
C ASP A 96 4.79 23.22 -37.03
N ALA A 97 5.94 22.62 -36.71
CA ALA A 97 6.17 21.96 -35.42
C ALA A 97 6.24 22.94 -34.25
N GLU A 98 6.74 24.17 -34.48
CA GLU A 98 6.98 25.14 -33.42
C GLU A 98 5.67 25.62 -32.77
N ILE A 99 4.66 25.88 -33.58
CA ILE A 99 3.36 26.41 -33.14
C ILE A 99 2.27 25.34 -33.01
N ARG A 100 2.59 24.07 -33.27
CA ARG A 100 1.60 22.98 -33.31
C ARG A 100 0.82 22.80 -32.02
N HIS A 101 1.49 22.97 -30.89
CA HIS A 101 0.88 22.94 -29.57
C HIS A 101 -0.22 24.00 -29.40
N LEU A 102 -0.01 25.21 -29.95
CA LEU A 102 -0.99 26.30 -29.97
C LEU A 102 -2.15 26.02 -30.92
N ILE A 103 -1.89 25.37 -32.06
CA ILE A 103 -2.95 24.94 -33.00
C ILE A 103 -3.91 23.97 -32.31
N GLN A 104 -3.39 22.93 -31.65
CA GLN A 104 -4.27 21.97 -30.95
C GLN A 104 -4.98 22.58 -29.75
N LEU A 105 -4.30 23.47 -29.03
CA LEU A 105 -4.92 24.24 -27.96
C LEU A 105 -6.09 25.07 -28.50
N ALA A 106 -5.91 25.80 -29.61
CA ALA A 106 -6.95 26.60 -30.22
C ALA A 106 -8.15 25.77 -30.69
N ILE A 107 -7.91 24.58 -31.27
CA ILE A 107 -8.97 23.64 -31.68
C ILE A 107 -9.75 23.15 -30.45
N GLY A 108 -9.04 22.69 -29.40
CA GLY A 108 -9.66 22.21 -28.17
C GLY A 108 -10.48 23.30 -27.46
N LEU A 109 -9.94 24.51 -27.34
CA LEU A 109 -10.64 25.65 -26.75
C LEU A 109 -11.87 26.06 -27.55
N ASN A 110 -11.76 26.11 -28.88
CA ASN A 110 -12.88 26.50 -29.73
C ASN A 110 -14.01 25.46 -29.62
N ALA A 111 -13.69 24.17 -29.55
CA ALA A 111 -14.66 23.11 -29.32
C ALA A 111 -15.30 23.19 -27.93
N ILE A 112 -14.55 23.53 -26.87
CA ILE A 112 -15.11 23.74 -25.52
C ILE A 112 -16.18 24.85 -25.52
N LEU A 113 -15.98 25.93 -26.29
CA LEU A 113 -16.94 27.03 -26.38
C LEU A 113 -18.31 26.60 -26.95
N GLN A 114 -18.39 25.51 -27.72
CA GLN A 114 -19.66 24.94 -28.18
C GLN A 114 -20.55 24.51 -26.99
N ARG A 115 -19.95 24.11 -25.86
CA ARG A 115 -20.67 23.72 -24.64
C ARG A 115 -21.10 24.89 -23.77
N GLN A 116 -20.84 26.13 -24.20
CA GLN A 116 -21.18 27.36 -23.49
C GLN A 116 -20.73 27.34 -22.01
N PRO A 117 -19.42 27.22 -21.74
CA PRO A 117 -18.92 27.22 -20.37
C PRO A 117 -19.31 28.52 -19.64
N LYS A 118 -19.56 28.41 -18.34
CA LYS A 118 -19.69 29.55 -17.43
C LYS A 118 -18.34 30.22 -17.18
N ILE A 119 -17.30 29.40 -17.07
CA ILE A 119 -15.91 29.83 -16.87
C ILE A 119 -15.05 29.02 -17.83
N LEU A 120 -14.19 29.69 -18.59
CA LEU A 120 -13.10 29.09 -19.33
C LEU A 120 -11.84 29.91 -19.05
N ARG A 121 -10.88 29.30 -18.37
CA ARG A 121 -9.65 29.96 -17.92
C ARG A 121 -8.45 29.11 -18.25
N ILE A 122 -7.37 29.78 -18.65
CA ILE A 122 -6.05 29.18 -18.83
C ILE A 122 -5.07 29.99 -18.00
N GLU A 123 -4.27 29.33 -17.20
CA GLU A 123 -3.11 29.92 -16.56
C GLU A 123 -1.89 29.17 -17.09
N SER A 124 -0.89 29.89 -17.60
CA SER A 124 0.37 29.28 -18.08
C SER A 124 1.55 30.08 -17.56
N GLY A 125 2.61 29.40 -17.13
CA GLY A 125 3.81 30.09 -16.68
C GLY A 125 5.00 29.18 -16.40
N SER A 126 6.17 29.80 -16.31
CA SER A 126 7.39 29.17 -15.84
C SER A 126 8.17 30.15 -14.95
N PRO A 127 9.06 29.66 -14.07
CA PRO A 127 9.93 30.54 -13.28
C PRO A 127 10.78 31.52 -14.11
N ARG A 128 11.08 31.19 -15.38
CA ARG A 128 11.93 32.00 -16.27
C ARG A 128 11.15 33.03 -17.08
N GLU A 129 9.92 32.71 -17.48
CA GLU A 129 9.14 33.52 -18.44
C GLU A 129 7.99 34.30 -17.77
N GLY A 130 7.78 34.11 -16.47
CA GLY A 130 6.65 34.69 -15.74
C GLY A 130 5.36 33.89 -15.94
N SER A 131 4.27 34.38 -15.35
CA SER A 131 2.96 33.72 -15.41
C SER A 131 1.91 34.62 -16.05
N MET A 132 1.05 34.01 -16.86
CA MET A 132 -0.10 34.67 -17.47
C MET A 132 -1.40 33.94 -17.12
N ARG A 133 -2.49 34.70 -17.10
CA ARG A 133 -3.85 34.20 -17.00
C ARG A 133 -4.66 34.73 -18.16
N MET A 134 -5.40 33.84 -18.82
CA MET A 134 -6.26 34.10 -19.95
C MET A 134 -7.67 33.65 -19.58
N ASP A 135 -8.59 34.60 -19.46
CA ASP A 135 -10.02 34.32 -19.30
C ASP A 135 -10.71 34.47 -20.67
N ILE A 136 -11.46 33.45 -21.08
CA ILE A 136 -12.14 33.39 -22.38
C ILE A 136 -13.65 33.45 -22.15
N ASP A 137 -14.31 34.43 -22.76
CA ASP A 137 -15.76 34.57 -22.68
C ASP A 137 -16.52 33.58 -23.60
N ARG A 138 -17.84 33.53 -23.48
CA ARG A 138 -18.69 32.61 -24.26
C ARG A 138 -18.67 32.85 -25.78
N LYS A 139 -18.26 34.04 -26.23
CA LYS A 139 -18.14 34.38 -27.65
C LYS A 139 -16.74 34.07 -28.19
N GLY A 140 -15.76 33.88 -27.30
CA GLY A 140 -14.34 33.68 -27.62
C GLY A 140 -13.50 34.95 -27.47
N GLY A 141 -14.03 35.99 -26.81
CA GLY A 141 -13.27 37.17 -26.41
C GLY A 141 -12.27 36.81 -25.31
N VAL A 142 -11.03 37.27 -25.47
CA VAL A 142 -9.90 36.92 -24.59
C VAL A 142 -9.52 38.11 -23.72
N THR A 143 -9.38 37.90 -22.42
CA THR A 143 -8.81 38.87 -21.47
C THR A 143 -7.55 38.28 -20.85
N ILE A 144 -6.41 38.97 -21.02
CA ILE A 144 -5.12 38.55 -20.47
C ILE A 144 -4.79 39.36 -19.23
N GLY A 145 -4.31 38.69 -18.19
CA GLY A 145 -3.79 39.27 -16.97
C GLY A 145 -2.66 38.43 -16.38
N VAL A 146 -2.32 38.73 -15.14
CA VAL A 146 -1.31 37.99 -14.35
C VAL A 146 -2.05 37.27 -13.22
N PRO A 147 -1.79 35.98 -12.96
CA PRO A 147 -2.40 35.28 -11.84
C PRO A 147 -1.90 35.84 -10.50
N GLU A 148 -2.71 35.75 -9.44
CA GLU A 148 -2.35 36.24 -8.10
C GLU A 148 -1.11 35.57 -7.51
N ARG A 149 -0.83 34.34 -7.96
CA ARG A 149 0.35 33.56 -7.58
C ARG A 149 1.09 33.13 -8.83
N PRO A 150 2.43 33.11 -8.82
CA PRO A 150 3.19 32.52 -9.91
C PRO A 150 2.84 31.04 -10.02
N ILE A 151 2.69 30.58 -11.26
CA ILE A 151 2.38 29.20 -11.60
C ILE A 151 3.50 28.62 -12.47
N SER A 152 3.72 27.31 -12.34
CA SER A 152 4.63 26.53 -13.18
C SER A 152 3.84 25.46 -13.90
N GLY A 153 3.91 25.46 -15.23
CA GLY A 153 3.09 24.63 -16.11
C GLY A 153 1.88 25.38 -16.67
N THR A 154 0.98 24.63 -17.28
CA THR A 154 -0.27 25.16 -17.86
C THR A 154 -1.48 24.47 -17.24
N TYR A 155 -2.48 25.27 -16.88
CA TYR A 155 -3.70 24.86 -16.21
C TYR A 155 -4.90 25.43 -16.96
N LEU A 156 -5.71 24.54 -17.53
CA LEU A 156 -6.95 24.87 -18.19
C LEU A 156 -8.12 24.42 -17.31
N PHE A 157 -8.95 25.37 -16.91
CA PHE A 157 -10.16 25.11 -16.13
C PHE A 157 -11.41 25.53 -16.92
N ALA A 158 -12.36 24.60 -17.06
CA ALA A 158 -13.67 24.87 -17.62
C ALA A 158 -14.78 24.45 -16.65
N GLN A 159 -15.76 25.32 -16.46
CA GLN A 159 -16.97 25.04 -15.69
C GLN A 159 -18.20 25.15 -16.57
N PHE A 160 -19.06 24.14 -16.55
CA PHE A 160 -20.29 24.06 -17.34
C PHE A 160 -21.54 24.32 -16.49
N GLY A 161 -22.68 24.55 -17.14
CA GLY A 161 -23.98 24.61 -16.46
C GLY A 161 -24.47 23.22 -16.03
N SER A 162 -25.15 23.13 -14.88
CA SER A 162 -25.76 21.89 -14.40
C SER A 162 -26.91 21.44 -15.29
N ALA A 163 -26.90 20.18 -15.74
CA ALA A 163 -28.07 19.56 -16.34
C ALA A 163 -29.19 19.35 -15.28
N TRP A 164 -30.46 19.45 -15.70
CA TRP A 164 -31.65 19.43 -14.85
C TRP A 164 -31.98 18.04 -14.25
N LEU A 165 -31.27 16.96 -14.59
CA LEU A 165 -31.57 15.60 -14.12
C LEU A 165 -30.35 14.90 -13.48
N PRO A 166 -30.14 15.01 -12.15
CA PRO A 166 -28.99 14.41 -11.44
C PRO A 166 -29.13 12.89 -11.16
N ARG A 167 -30.12 12.19 -11.73
CA ARG A 167 -30.44 10.79 -11.38
C ARG A 167 -29.86 9.72 -12.33
N PHE A 168 -29.06 10.11 -13.31
CA PHE A 168 -28.46 9.20 -14.30
C PHE A 168 -26.96 9.43 -14.54
N GLU A 169 -26.26 10.14 -13.66
CA GLU A 169 -24.82 10.36 -13.82
C GLU A 169 -24.04 9.15 -13.26
N SER A 170 -23.42 8.38 -14.15
CA SER A 170 -22.37 7.42 -13.81
C SER A 170 -21.20 8.15 -13.13
N SER A 171 -20.47 7.46 -12.26
CA SER A 171 -19.22 7.99 -11.66
C SER A 171 -18.13 8.31 -12.71
N VAL A 172 -18.24 7.73 -13.92
CA VAL A 172 -17.33 7.93 -15.05
C VAL A 172 -17.96 8.88 -16.07
N THR A 173 -17.27 9.98 -16.41
CA THR A 173 -17.69 10.94 -17.43
C THR A 173 -17.36 10.43 -18.84
N THR A 174 -17.97 10.98 -19.89
CA THR A 174 -17.61 10.59 -21.27
C THR A 174 -16.19 11.01 -21.63
N GLU A 175 -15.74 12.17 -21.15
CA GLU A 175 -14.36 12.63 -21.31
C GLU A 175 -13.36 11.67 -20.68
N HIS A 176 -13.69 11.11 -19.51
CA HIS A 176 -12.88 10.06 -18.87
C HIS A 176 -12.75 8.84 -19.79
N ALA A 177 -13.88 8.30 -20.27
CA ALA A 177 -13.87 7.14 -21.16
C ALA A 177 -13.09 7.41 -22.46
N LEU A 178 -13.20 8.62 -23.02
CA LEU A 178 -12.47 9.01 -24.23
C LEU A 178 -10.95 9.07 -24.00
N VAL A 179 -10.49 9.65 -22.89
CA VAL A 179 -9.06 9.69 -22.56
C VAL A 179 -8.54 8.27 -22.30
N GLU A 180 -9.28 7.46 -21.53
CA GLU A 180 -8.92 6.08 -21.23
C GLU A 180 -8.79 5.22 -22.51
N GLU A 181 -9.72 5.37 -23.46
CA GLU A 181 -9.71 4.63 -24.73
C GLU A 181 -8.61 5.12 -25.68
N ARG A 182 -8.51 6.44 -25.87
CA ARG A 182 -7.73 7.02 -26.99
C ARG A 182 -6.31 7.42 -26.63
N CYS A 183 -5.99 7.62 -25.34
CA CYS A 183 -4.66 8.08 -24.93
C CYS A 183 -3.74 6.96 -24.44
N MET A 184 -4.11 5.69 -24.64
CA MET A 184 -3.33 4.53 -24.21
C MET A 184 -1.92 4.42 -24.81
N TYR A 185 -1.63 5.21 -25.84
CA TYR A 185 -0.33 5.26 -26.52
C TYR A 185 0.43 6.56 -26.28
N SER A 186 0.00 7.36 -25.31
CA SER A 186 0.66 8.61 -24.98
C SER A 186 2.13 8.38 -24.60
N PRO A 187 3.09 9.12 -25.18
CA PRO A 187 4.49 9.05 -24.77
C PRO A 187 4.70 9.74 -23.41
N VAL A 188 3.73 10.54 -22.96
CA VAL A 188 3.72 11.29 -21.71
C VAL A 188 2.70 10.65 -20.75
N PRO A 189 3.05 10.40 -19.48
CA PRO A 189 2.12 9.85 -18.50
C PRO A 189 0.92 10.79 -18.27
N ILE A 190 -0.27 10.19 -18.19
CA ILE A 190 -1.54 10.90 -17.99
C ILE A 190 -2.17 10.44 -16.69
N LEU A 191 -2.41 11.39 -15.78
CA LEU A 191 -3.21 11.21 -14.58
C LEU A 191 -4.67 11.52 -14.90
N LEU A 192 -5.52 10.51 -14.95
CA LEU A 192 -6.95 10.62 -15.20
C LEU A 192 -7.73 10.44 -13.89
N ASN A 193 -8.39 11.49 -13.41
CA ASN A 193 -9.11 11.52 -12.11
C ASN A 193 -8.27 10.99 -10.92
N ASN A 194 -6.95 11.23 -10.96
CA ASN A 194 -5.90 10.79 -10.02
C ASN A 194 -5.39 9.34 -10.19
N ASP A 195 -5.94 8.57 -11.12
CA ASP A 195 -5.38 7.28 -11.51
C ASP A 195 -4.46 7.44 -12.72
N ALA A 196 -3.47 6.56 -12.89
CA ALA A 196 -2.62 6.52 -14.08
C ALA A 196 -2.91 5.24 -14.87
N PRO A 197 -4.00 5.19 -15.66
CA PRO A 197 -4.45 3.97 -16.33
C PRO A 197 -3.39 3.40 -17.30
N PHE A 198 -2.46 4.23 -17.76
CA PHE A 198 -1.39 3.87 -18.69
C PHE A 198 -0.01 3.77 -18.01
N GLY A 199 0.03 3.86 -16.68
CA GLY A 199 1.26 3.92 -15.90
C GLY A 199 1.79 5.34 -15.71
N TYR A 200 2.70 5.48 -14.74
CA TYR A 200 3.25 6.77 -14.31
C TYR A 200 4.54 7.17 -15.05
N ARG A 201 4.98 6.40 -16.05
CA ARG A 201 6.23 6.65 -16.78
C ARG A 201 5.96 7.06 -18.21
N SER A 202 6.85 7.87 -18.76
CA SER A 202 6.97 8.04 -20.20
C SER A 202 7.39 6.70 -20.82
N CYS A 203 6.49 6.07 -21.56
CA CYS A 203 6.78 4.82 -22.25
C CYS A 203 6.71 5.04 -23.76
N ARG A 204 7.87 4.94 -24.42
CA ARG A 204 7.94 4.98 -25.88
C ARG A 204 7.74 3.61 -26.50
N ARG A 205 7.98 2.52 -25.75
CA ARG A 205 7.83 1.14 -26.23
C ARG A 205 6.36 0.71 -26.24
N LEU A 206 5.91 0.18 -27.37
CA LEU A 206 4.52 -0.19 -27.61
C LEU A 206 4.40 -1.70 -27.77
N ALA A 207 3.37 -2.33 -27.20
CA ALA A 207 3.14 -3.76 -27.35
C ALA A 207 1.76 -4.03 -27.96
N VAL A 208 1.69 -5.05 -28.83
CA VAL A 208 0.42 -5.60 -29.30
C VAL A 208 0.11 -6.85 -28.50
N PHE A 209 -0.92 -6.79 -27.66
CA PHE A 209 -1.37 -7.94 -26.88
C PHE A 209 -1.86 -9.05 -27.82
N GLY A 210 -1.43 -10.31 -27.58
CA GLY A 210 -1.79 -11.44 -28.44
C GLY A 210 -0.99 -11.57 -29.74
N ALA A 211 0.11 -10.82 -29.89
CA ALA A 211 1.04 -11.00 -31.01
C ALA A 211 1.77 -12.35 -30.94
N LYS A 212 1.85 -13.06 -32.06
CA LYS A 212 2.69 -14.26 -32.24
C LYS A 212 4.16 -13.88 -32.41
N VAL A 213 4.40 -12.84 -33.20
CA VAL A 213 5.71 -12.23 -33.46
C VAL A 213 5.48 -10.73 -33.65
N GLN A 214 6.41 -9.89 -33.17
CA GLN A 214 6.32 -8.44 -33.27
C GLN A 214 7.70 -7.81 -33.48
N GLU A 215 7.75 -6.74 -34.26
CA GLU A 215 8.92 -5.92 -34.56
C GLU A 215 8.64 -4.49 -34.07
N HIS A 216 9.53 -3.96 -33.23
CA HIS A 216 9.43 -2.61 -32.66
C HIS A 216 10.30 -1.66 -33.47
N PHE A 217 9.89 -0.40 -33.57
CA PHE A 217 10.69 0.66 -34.17
C PHE A 217 10.53 1.99 -33.43
N ASP A 218 11.61 2.75 -33.32
CA ASP A 218 11.65 4.12 -32.81
C ASP A 218 12.84 4.81 -33.49
N ASP A 219 12.58 5.73 -34.43
CA ASP A 219 13.59 6.58 -35.09
C ASP A 219 13.59 8.01 -34.50
N GLY A 220 13.01 8.15 -33.31
CA GLY A 220 12.82 9.39 -32.56
C GLY A 220 11.64 10.23 -33.06
N GLY A 221 11.50 10.44 -34.37
CA GLY A 221 10.35 11.15 -34.97
C GLY A 221 9.10 10.28 -35.16
N ARG A 222 9.30 8.97 -35.33
CA ARG A 222 8.28 7.94 -35.49
C ARG A 222 8.60 6.77 -34.59
N ARG A 223 7.56 6.18 -34.02
CA ARG A 223 7.68 4.96 -33.21
C ARG A 223 6.48 4.06 -33.38
N GLY A 224 6.65 2.78 -33.11
CA GLY A 224 5.57 1.84 -33.33
C GLY A 224 5.96 0.40 -33.13
N VAL A 225 4.97 -0.44 -33.43
CA VAL A 225 5.11 -1.89 -33.42
C VAL A 225 4.32 -2.46 -34.58
N VAL A 226 4.94 -3.36 -35.33
CA VAL A 226 4.30 -4.17 -36.36
C VAL A 226 4.26 -5.61 -35.86
N ALA A 227 3.10 -6.26 -35.93
CA ALA A 227 2.91 -7.58 -35.36
C ALA A 227 2.00 -8.47 -36.22
N LEU A 228 2.21 -9.78 -36.06
CA LEU A 228 1.27 -10.81 -36.52
C LEU A 228 0.47 -11.31 -35.33
N HIS A 229 -0.84 -11.12 -35.34
CA HIS A 229 -1.69 -11.59 -34.26
C HIS A 229 -1.90 -13.11 -34.36
N THR A 230 -2.01 -13.78 -33.20
CA THR A 230 -2.48 -15.16 -33.11
C THR A 230 -3.87 -15.38 -33.72
N ASN A 231 -4.74 -14.37 -33.68
CA ASN A 231 -6.07 -14.38 -34.26
C ASN A 231 -6.06 -13.71 -35.64
N LYS A 232 -6.22 -14.52 -36.69
CA LYS A 232 -6.20 -14.06 -38.09
C LYS A 232 -7.33 -13.07 -38.45
N LYS A 233 -8.34 -12.89 -37.58
CA LYS A 233 -9.41 -11.89 -37.76
C LYS A 233 -9.02 -10.48 -37.29
N VAL A 234 -7.93 -10.33 -36.53
CA VAL A 234 -7.46 -9.04 -36.03
C VAL A 234 -6.43 -8.49 -37.01
N SER A 235 -6.75 -7.36 -37.65
CA SER A 235 -5.88 -6.68 -38.59
C SER A 235 -6.08 -5.16 -38.55
N GLY A 236 -5.09 -4.43 -39.05
CA GLY A 236 -5.08 -2.97 -39.12
C GLY A 236 -4.14 -2.32 -38.10
N PHE A 237 -3.79 -1.07 -38.39
CA PHE A 237 -2.84 -0.27 -37.66
C PHE A 237 -3.55 0.89 -36.99
N ARG A 238 -3.32 1.03 -35.68
CA ARG A 238 -3.80 2.19 -34.91
C ARG A 238 -2.87 3.36 -35.20
N MET A 239 -3.43 4.43 -35.76
CA MET A 239 -2.70 5.65 -36.10
C MET A 239 -2.75 6.61 -34.92
N VAL A 240 -1.57 6.98 -34.42
CA VAL A 240 -1.41 7.79 -33.21
C VAL A 240 -0.68 9.10 -33.56
N VAL A 241 -1.26 10.22 -33.14
CA VAL A 241 -0.71 11.58 -33.34
C VAL A 241 -0.78 12.32 -32.00
N GLY A 242 0.34 12.87 -31.55
CA GLY A 242 0.44 13.56 -30.26
C GLY A 242 0.01 12.67 -29.08
N GLY A 243 0.32 11.37 -29.15
CA GLY A 243 -0.07 10.39 -28.12
C GLY A 243 -1.53 9.93 -28.13
N VAL A 244 -2.35 10.41 -29.07
CA VAL A 244 -3.78 10.08 -29.18
C VAL A 244 -4.03 9.18 -30.38
N TRP A 245 -4.76 8.09 -30.16
CA TRP A 245 -5.27 7.21 -31.22
C TRP A 245 -6.40 7.90 -32.00
N ILE A 246 -6.11 8.25 -33.25
CA ILE A 246 -7.01 8.98 -34.14
C ILE A 246 -7.97 8.02 -34.84
N SER A 247 -7.42 7.10 -35.66
CA SER A 247 -8.18 6.13 -36.45
C SER A 247 -7.40 4.81 -36.59
N SER A 248 -8.06 3.78 -37.11
CA SER A 248 -7.42 2.50 -37.46
C SER A 248 -7.49 2.29 -38.97
N LEU A 249 -6.34 2.05 -39.60
CA LEU A 249 -6.22 1.87 -41.05
C LEU A 249 -5.76 0.46 -41.40
N PRO A 250 -6.25 -0.15 -42.49
CA PRO A 250 -5.83 -1.50 -42.86
C PRO A 250 -4.38 -1.59 -43.36
N LEU A 251 -3.84 -0.51 -43.93
CA LEU A 251 -2.49 -0.39 -44.52
C LEU A 251 -2.04 -1.61 -45.38
N PRO A 252 -2.81 -1.99 -46.43
CA PRO A 252 -2.46 -3.10 -47.33
C PRO A 252 -1.15 -2.87 -48.09
N GLU A 253 -0.64 -1.64 -48.12
CA GLU A 253 0.62 -1.29 -48.76
C GLU A 253 1.85 -1.80 -47.98
N LEU A 254 1.70 -2.11 -46.68
CA LEU A 254 2.79 -2.60 -45.84
C LEU A 254 3.09 -4.09 -46.04
N ALA A 255 2.07 -4.89 -46.35
CA ALA A 255 2.21 -6.35 -46.53
C ALA A 255 1.08 -6.97 -47.37
N ASP A 256 1.35 -8.13 -47.97
CA ASP A 256 0.39 -8.91 -48.78
C ASP A 256 -0.62 -9.73 -47.95
N ARG A 257 -0.54 -9.61 -46.62
CA ARG A 257 -1.30 -10.39 -45.64
C ARG A 257 -1.63 -9.52 -44.41
N PRO A 258 -2.69 -9.85 -43.65
CA PRO A 258 -3.14 -9.00 -42.54
C PRO A 258 -2.08 -8.91 -41.45
N LEU A 259 -1.67 -7.68 -41.15
CA LEU A 259 -0.84 -7.31 -40.01
C LEU A 259 -1.66 -6.47 -39.03
N VAL A 260 -1.20 -6.42 -37.78
CA VAL A 260 -1.72 -5.52 -36.75
C VAL A 260 -0.57 -4.68 -36.21
N GLY A 261 -0.84 -3.43 -35.85
CA GLY A 261 0.22 -2.60 -35.28
C GLY A 261 -0.26 -1.29 -34.71
N VAL A 262 0.71 -0.53 -34.20
CA VAL A 262 0.53 0.85 -33.75
C VAL A 262 1.60 1.69 -34.42
N VAL A 263 1.22 2.80 -35.03
CA VAL A 263 2.13 3.76 -35.65
C VAL A 263 1.90 5.13 -35.01
N CYS A 264 2.89 5.59 -34.26
CA CYS A 264 2.97 6.95 -33.77
C CYS A 264 3.84 7.75 -34.72
N ASP A 265 3.23 8.69 -35.44
CA ASP A 265 3.95 9.63 -36.31
C ASP A 265 3.30 11.00 -36.14
N ASP A 266 3.99 11.84 -35.38
CA ASP A 266 3.49 13.16 -35.10
C ASP A 266 3.44 14.00 -36.38
N SER A 267 4.24 13.76 -37.41
CA SER A 267 4.18 14.53 -38.66
C SER A 267 2.85 14.38 -39.41
N LEU A 268 2.07 13.32 -39.18
CA LEU A 268 0.83 13.06 -39.91
C LEU A 268 -0.19 14.20 -39.78
N ARG A 269 -0.87 14.50 -40.90
CA ARG A 269 -1.98 15.46 -40.94
C ARG A 269 -3.31 14.74 -40.68
N LYS A 270 -4.12 15.34 -39.83
CA LYS A 270 -5.50 14.90 -39.56
C LYS A 270 -6.49 15.55 -40.53
N THR A 271 -7.60 14.88 -40.80
CA THR A 271 -8.74 15.44 -41.53
C THR A 271 -9.29 16.68 -40.82
N ALA A 272 -10.10 17.48 -41.52
CA ALA A 272 -10.60 18.75 -40.98
C ALA A 272 -11.39 18.57 -39.67
N ASP A 273 -12.10 17.44 -39.53
CA ASP A 273 -12.89 17.03 -38.36
C ASP A 273 -12.09 16.29 -37.28
N GLN A 274 -10.75 16.22 -37.44
CA GLN A 274 -9.78 15.56 -36.55
C GLN A 274 -9.97 14.05 -36.34
N SER A 275 -10.83 13.38 -37.13
CA SER A 275 -11.22 11.99 -36.88
C SER A 275 -10.46 10.93 -37.70
N ASP A 276 -9.71 11.34 -38.71
CA ASP A 276 -8.95 10.44 -39.59
C ASP A 276 -7.62 11.06 -40.07
N ILE A 277 -6.81 10.28 -40.78
CA ILE A 277 -5.51 10.69 -41.34
C ILE A 277 -5.63 11.04 -42.82
N VAL A 278 -5.04 12.17 -43.22
CA VAL A 278 -4.99 12.60 -44.62
C VAL A 278 -3.94 11.77 -45.37
N GLN A 279 -4.34 11.16 -46.48
CA GLN A 279 -3.45 10.37 -47.34
C GLN A 279 -2.63 11.26 -48.28
N ASP A 280 -1.75 12.08 -47.69
CA ASP A 280 -0.86 12.99 -48.42
C ASP A 280 0.60 12.46 -48.48
N TYR A 281 1.54 13.36 -48.79
CA TYR A 281 2.95 13.01 -48.87
C TYR A 281 3.54 12.53 -47.52
N ARG A 282 3.05 13.02 -46.38
CA ARG A 282 3.51 12.59 -45.05
C ARG A 282 3.02 11.19 -44.73
N TYR A 283 1.79 10.87 -45.14
CA TYR A 283 1.28 9.49 -45.09
C TYR A 283 2.14 8.53 -45.93
N LEU A 284 2.54 8.93 -47.14
CA LEU A 284 3.46 8.13 -47.96
C LEU A 284 4.84 7.98 -47.30
N GLN A 285 5.39 9.04 -46.69
CA GLN A 285 6.66 8.96 -45.94
C GLN A 285 6.56 7.98 -44.76
N MET A 286 5.45 7.99 -44.03
CA MET A 286 5.17 7.03 -42.97
C MET A 286 5.15 5.60 -43.51
N LEU A 287 4.47 5.33 -44.64
CA LEU A 287 4.45 4.00 -45.25
C LEU A 287 5.86 3.52 -45.61
N HIS A 288 6.69 4.39 -46.20
CA HIS A 288 8.08 4.08 -46.53
C HIS A 288 8.94 3.81 -45.30
N ALA A 289 8.69 4.51 -44.19
CA ALA A 289 9.40 4.29 -42.93
C ALA A 289 8.98 2.97 -42.26
N VAL A 290 7.70 2.60 -42.32
CA VAL A 290 7.17 1.42 -41.61
C VAL A 290 7.35 0.11 -42.39
N GLN A 291 7.28 0.13 -43.73
CA GLN A 291 7.34 -1.07 -44.57
C GLN A 291 8.61 -1.94 -44.36
N PRO A 292 9.82 -1.37 -44.14
CA PRO A 292 11.01 -2.16 -43.81
C PRO A 292 10.84 -3.01 -42.55
N HIS A 293 10.17 -2.50 -41.52
CA HIS A 293 9.89 -3.24 -40.28
C HIS A 293 8.87 -4.35 -40.50
N ALA A 294 7.82 -4.09 -41.29
CA ALA A 294 6.87 -5.12 -41.70
C ALA A 294 7.54 -6.23 -42.53
N THR A 295 8.46 -5.85 -43.42
CA THR A 295 9.23 -6.78 -44.25
C THR A 295 10.15 -7.65 -43.39
N LYS A 296 10.90 -7.03 -42.45
CA LYS A 296 11.76 -7.72 -41.50
C LYS A 296 10.99 -8.72 -40.64
N LEU A 297 9.80 -8.35 -40.16
CA LEU A 297 8.91 -9.25 -39.42
C LEU A 297 8.51 -10.47 -40.27
N LEU A 298 8.20 -10.26 -41.55
CA LEU A 298 7.76 -11.33 -42.44
C LEU A 298 8.92 -12.23 -42.92
N HIS A 299 10.14 -11.69 -43.02
CA HIS A 299 11.33 -12.51 -43.26
C HIS A 299 11.59 -13.52 -42.14
N GLN A 300 11.24 -13.22 -40.89
CA GLN A 300 11.33 -14.19 -39.79
C GLN A 300 10.43 -15.43 -39.99
N ILE A 301 9.49 -15.37 -40.93
CA ILE A 301 8.52 -16.44 -41.21
C ILE A 301 8.73 -17.02 -42.60
N GLN A 302 9.13 -16.18 -43.56
CA GLN A 302 9.34 -16.53 -44.95
C GLN A 302 10.52 -15.71 -45.50
N ASP A 303 11.71 -16.31 -45.55
CA ASP A 303 12.95 -15.65 -46.00
C ASP A 303 12.85 -15.04 -47.42
N SER A 304 12.02 -15.62 -48.30
CA SER A 304 11.82 -15.16 -49.69
C SER A 304 10.74 -14.08 -49.86
N TYR A 305 10.23 -13.50 -48.76
CA TYR A 305 9.15 -12.52 -48.82
C TYR A 305 9.57 -11.23 -49.54
N ALA A 306 8.70 -10.73 -50.42
CA ALA A 306 8.85 -9.44 -51.11
C ALA A 306 7.65 -8.53 -50.80
N PRO A 307 7.87 -7.31 -50.28
CA PRO A 307 6.78 -6.41 -49.92
C PRO A 307 6.10 -5.78 -51.16
N PRO A 308 4.86 -5.28 -51.02
CA PRO A 308 4.19 -4.49 -52.07
C PRO A 308 5.02 -3.26 -52.49
N ARG A 309 4.97 -2.86 -53.76
CA ARG A 309 5.68 -1.66 -54.23
C ARG A 309 4.97 -0.38 -53.78
N LEU A 310 5.66 0.46 -53.02
CA LEU A 310 5.17 1.79 -52.64
C LEU A 310 5.42 2.84 -53.74
N PRO A 311 4.53 3.84 -53.91
CA PRO A 311 4.80 5.01 -54.76
C PRO A 311 6.03 5.79 -54.26
N PRO A 312 6.88 6.36 -55.14
CA PRO A 312 8.07 7.11 -54.71
C PRO A 312 7.70 8.40 -53.94
N VAL A 313 8.45 8.70 -52.87
CA VAL A 313 8.33 9.97 -52.14
C VAL A 313 9.07 11.07 -52.93
N LYS A 314 8.39 12.17 -53.26
CA LYS A 314 9.04 13.40 -53.76
C LYS A 314 9.28 14.32 -52.56
N GLU A 315 10.54 14.55 -52.21
CA GLU A 315 10.93 15.35 -51.05
C GLU A 315 10.64 16.85 -51.22
N PRO A 316 10.22 17.51 -50.13
CA PRO A 316 10.75 18.80 -49.72
C PRO A 316 11.68 18.61 -48.51
N ILE A 317 12.85 19.24 -48.58
CA ILE A 317 13.96 19.15 -47.62
C ILE A 317 13.66 20.01 -46.40
N GLU A 318 13.82 19.47 -45.19
CA GLU A 318 14.34 20.14 -43.98
C GLU A 318 14.58 19.09 -42.87
N GLN A 319 15.78 19.08 -42.28
CA GLN A 319 16.25 18.13 -41.25
C GLN A 319 16.40 18.87 -39.92
N GLU A 320 15.87 18.31 -38.83
CA GLU A 320 16.14 18.76 -37.45
C GLU A 320 16.95 17.70 -36.68
N GLU A 321 17.98 18.17 -35.96
CA GLU A 321 18.92 17.39 -35.13
C GLU A 321 18.27 16.84 -33.85
N GLN A 322 18.50 15.55 -33.54
CA GLN A 322 18.18 14.93 -32.25
C GLN A 322 19.40 14.94 -31.32
N ALA A 323 19.19 15.30 -30.05
CA ALA A 323 20.21 15.27 -29.01
C ALA A 323 20.59 13.82 -28.60
N PRO A 324 21.86 13.55 -28.20
CA PRO A 324 22.33 12.21 -27.85
C PRO A 324 21.80 11.75 -26.47
N ALA A 325 21.60 10.44 -26.33
CA ALA A 325 21.23 9.80 -25.07
C ALA A 325 22.40 9.80 -24.07
N PRO A 326 22.14 9.91 -22.74
CA PRO A 326 23.18 9.90 -21.72
C PRO A 326 23.86 8.53 -21.57
N GLU A 327 25.14 8.54 -21.24
CA GLU A 327 25.99 7.36 -21.02
C GLU A 327 25.73 6.74 -19.63
N LEU A 328 25.74 5.41 -19.51
CA LEU A 328 25.45 4.71 -18.24
C LEU A 328 26.64 4.82 -17.26
N GLU A 329 26.37 5.21 -16.01
CA GLU A 329 27.38 5.34 -14.95
C GLU A 329 27.10 4.41 -13.75
N PRO A 330 28.13 3.87 -13.06
CA PRO A 330 27.94 2.94 -11.94
C PRO A 330 27.26 3.60 -10.73
N LEU A 331 26.37 2.85 -10.07
CA LEU A 331 25.64 3.32 -8.90
C LEU A 331 26.53 3.43 -7.64
N PRO A 332 26.44 4.54 -6.88
CA PRO A 332 27.14 4.66 -5.61
C PRO A 332 26.62 3.63 -4.61
N HIS A 333 27.51 3.02 -3.82
CA HIS A 333 27.15 2.14 -2.72
C HIS A 333 27.76 2.64 -1.41
N PRO A 334 26.95 3.02 -0.42
CA PRO A 334 25.47 3.14 -0.42
C PRO A 334 24.95 4.43 -1.14
N ILE A 335 23.66 4.44 -1.53
CA ILE A 335 23.02 5.56 -2.24
C ILE A 335 22.61 6.64 -1.23
N ALA A 336 22.94 7.90 -1.52
CA ALA A 336 22.66 9.01 -0.61
C ALA A 336 21.18 9.45 -0.67
N ARG A 337 20.53 9.56 0.50
CA ARG A 337 19.18 10.11 0.65
C ARG A 337 19.23 11.62 0.90
N VAL A 338 18.17 12.34 0.53
CA VAL A 338 18.01 13.73 0.97
C VAL A 338 17.44 13.77 2.39
N GLY A 339 18.17 14.38 3.33
CA GLY A 339 17.71 14.59 4.71
C GLY A 339 17.87 13.39 5.65
N GLY A 340 18.71 12.39 5.34
CA GLY A 340 18.90 11.20 6.18
C GLY A 340 20.14 10.36 5.84
N HIS A 341 20.17 9.14 6.38
CA HIS A 341 21.24 8.14 6.22
C HIS A 341 21.34 7.61 4.78
N GLN A 342 22.50 7.03 4.42
CA GLN A 342 22.69 6.36 3.13
C GLN A 342 21.96 5.01 3.14
N MET A 343 21.40 4.59 1.98
CA MET A 343 20.62 3.35 1.88
C MET A 343 21.27 2.30 0.96
N PRO A 344 21.15 1.00 1.28
CA PRO A 344 21.51 -0.09 0.39
C PRO A 344 20.65 -0.10 -0.88
N LEU A 345 21.22 -0.54 -2.00
CA LEU A 345 20.49 -0.68 -3.26
C LEU A 345 19.32 -1.69 -3.16
N GLU A 346 19.45 -2.72 -2.33
CA GLU A 346 18.39 -3.73 -2.14
C GLU A 346 17.11 -3.14 -1.54
N GLU A 347 17.19 -2.12 -0.68
CA GLU A 347 16.02 -1.42 -0.16
C GLU A 347 15.32 -0.56 -1.22
N ILE A 348 16.09 -0.07 -2.21
CA ILE A 348 15.53 0.62 -3.38
C ILE A 348 14.82 -0.38 -4.29
N LYS A 349 15.42 -1.56 -4.52
CA LYS A 349 14.81 -2.64 -5.32
C LYS A 349 13.51 -3.14 -4.71
N GLN A 350 13.41 -3.17 -3.38
CA GLN A 350 12.19 -3.58 -2.65
C GLN A 350 11.06 -2.55 -2.66
N ALA A 351 11.22 -1.38 -3.30
CA ALA A 351 10.16 -0.36 -3.38
C ALA A 351 8.86 -0.86 -4.05
N GLY A 352 8.96 -1.88 -4.90
CA GLY A 352 7.87 -2.34 -5.76
C GLY A 352 7.36 -1.23 -6.66
N ALA A 353 6.03 -1.05 -6.71
CA ALA A 353 5.35 -0.04 -7.53
C ALA A 353 5.40 1.40 -6.95
N ASN A 354 6.15 1.65 -5.87
CA ASN A 354 6.22 2.97 -5.27
C ASN A 354 7.17 3.90 -6.04
N PRO A 355 6.79 5.18 -6.25
CA PRO A 355 7.62 6.15 -6.93
C PRO A 355 8.85 6.47 -6.08
N VAL A 356 10.01 6.45 -6.74
CA VAL A 356 11.29 6.93 -6.20
C VAL A 356 11.61 8.22 -6.91
N PHE A 357 11.71 9.30 -6.14
CA PHE A 357 12.14 10.59 -6.66
C PHE A 357 13.65 10.72 -6.49
N TRP A 358 14.30 11.45 -7.38
CA TRP A 358 15.72 11.76 -7.26
C TRP A 358 16.00 13.21 -7.58
N VAL A 359 17.05 13.74 -6.96
CA VAL A 359 17.57 15.10 -7.22
C VAL A 359 18.99 15.00 -7.74
N HIS A 360 19.31 15.86 -8.72
CA HIS A 360 20.69 16.00 -9.17
C HIS A 360 21.53 16.63 -8.05
N PRO A 361 22.82 16.26 -7.88
CA PRO A 361 23.70 16.89 -6.91
C PRO A 361 23.74 18.42 -7.00
N ASP A 362 23.61 18.97 -8.20
CA ASP A 362 23.63 20.43 -8.46
C ASP A 362 22.33 21.13 -8.07
N ASP A 363 21.19 20.42 -8.14
CA ASP A 363 19.85 20.96 -7.79
C ASP A 363 19.60 20.91 -6.26
N ARG A 364 20.58 20.45 -5.48
CA ARG A 364 20.45 20.10 -4.06
C ARG A 364 20.04 21.28 -3.19
N ASP A 365 20.69 22.43 -3.34
CA ASP A 365 20.55 23.52 -2.36
C ASP A 365 19.16 24.17 -2.43
N GLU A 366 18.61 24.32 -3.64
CA GLU A 366 17.25 24.82 -3.86
C GLU A 366 16.19 23.82 -3.38
N LEU A 367 16.44 22.51 -3.54
CA LEU A 367 15.51 21.45 -3.18
C LEU A 367 15.64 20.97 -1.73
N ALA A 368 16.68 21.36 -1.00
CA ALA A 368 17.01 20.82 0.33
C ALA A 368 15.90 20.97 1.38
N THR A 369 15.11 22.05 1.30
CA THR A 369 13.99 22.32 2.22
C THR A 369 12.66 21.74 1.74
N PRO A 370 12.25 21.93 0.46
CA PRO A 370 11.01 21.35 -0.05
C PRO A 370 10.91 19.82 0.08
N VAL A 371 12.03 19.11 -0.13
CA VAL A 371 12.05 17.64 -0.12
C VAL A 371 12.26 17.02 1.28
N GLN A 372 12.23 17.83 2.34
CA GLN A 372 12.32 17.33 3.72
C GLN A 372 11.22 16.31 4.00
N PRO A 373 11.50 15.16 4.66
CA PRO A 373 10.51 14.10 4.88
C PRO A 373 9.18 14.55 5.50
N HIS A 374 9.20 15.55 6.39
CA HIS A 374 7.98 16.09 6.99
C HIS A 374 7.11 16.92 6.03
N ARG A 375 7.69 17.47 4.95
CA ARG A 375 7.02 18.27 3.91
C ARG A 375 6.70 17.48 2.65
N PHE A 376 7.58 16.54 2.28
CA PHE A 376 7.44 15.68 1.12
C PHE A 376 7.66 14.22 1.57
N PRO A 377 6.59 13.51 1.97
CA PRO A 377 6.67 12.20 2.62
C PRO A 377 6.93 11.05 1.61
N GLU A 378 7.73 11.31 0.59
CA GLU A 378 8.08 10.40 -0.49
C GLU A 378 9.57 10.05 -0.46
N ARG A 379 9.96 8.98 -1.15
CA ARG A 379 11.36 8.58 -1.23
C ARG A 379 12.11 9.53 -2.18
N VAL A 380 13.11 10.26 -1.65
CA VAL A 380 13.98 11.15 -2.44
C VAL A 380 15.45 10.77 -2.28
N ILE A 381 16.08 10.31 -3.36
CA ILE A 381 17.49 9.90 -3.43
C ILE A 381 18.34 10.90 -4.24
N ARG A 382 19.66 10.78 -4.18
CA ARG A 382 20.60 11.64 -4.94
C ARG A 382 21.30 10.81 -6.00
N LEU A 383 21.16 11.22 -7.27
CA LEU A 383 21.75 10.57 -8.43
C LEU A 383 22.12 11.62 -9.48
N ASN A 384 23.16 11.36 -10.29
CA ASN A 384 23.35 12.07 -11.56
C ASN A 384 22.60 11.36 -12.71
N GLU A 385 22.62 11.93 -13.92
CA GLU A 385 21.90 11.38 -15.08
C GLU A 385 22.35 9.96 -15.47
N GLY A 386 23.66 9.70 -15.50
CA GLY A 386 24.20 8.38 -15.83
C GLY A 386 23.85 7.31 -14.79
N GLN A 387 23.84 7.68 -13.51
CA GLN A 387 23.44 6.81 -12.40
C GLN A 387 21.93 6.55 -12.40
N ALA A 388 21.10 7.57 -12.66
CA ALA A 388 19.66 7.40 -12.79
C ALA A 388 19.31 6.45 -13.95
N ALA A 389 20.00 6.58 -15.08
CA ALA A 389 19.87 5.67 -16.21
C ALA A 389 20.29 4.22 -15.85
N THR A 390 21.37 4.04 -15.10
CA THR A 390 21.79 2.72 -14.58
C THR A 390 20.76 2.13 -13.61
N LEU A 391 20.21 2.90 -12.68
CA LEU A 391 19.18 2.42 -11.76
C LEU A 391 17.90 1.99 -12.50
N ALA A 392 17.48 2.78 -13.50
CA ALA A 392 16.34 2.44 -14.34
C ALA A 392 16.58 1.18 -15.20
N HIS A 393 17.84 0.93 -15.58
CA HIS A 393 18.25 -0.26 -16.32
C HIS A 393 18.29 -1.51 -15.43
N GLU A 394 18.90 -1.43 -14.24
CA GLU A 394 19.00 -2.54 -13.30
C GLU A 394 17.65 -2.93 -12.67
N VAL A 395 16.73 -1.96 -12.53
CA VAL A 395 15.41 -2.18 -11.93
C VAL A 395 14.31 -1.59 -12.83
N PRO A 396 13.96 -2.26 -13.94
CA PRO A 396 12.98 -1.74 -14.90
C PRO A 396 11.59 -1.51 -14.30
N GLU A 397 11.27 -2.17 -13.18
CA GLU A 397 10.00 -2.07 -12.43
C GLU A 397 9.93 -0.80 -11.53
N LEU A 398 11.07 -0.15 -11.26
CA LEU A 398 11.18 1.01 -10.35
C LEU A 398 10.69 2.33 -10.98
N GLN A 399 9.65 2.93 -10.42
CA GLN A 399 9.10 4.22 -10.87
C GLN A 399 10.02 5.40 -10.48
N LEU A 400 11.04 5.69 -11.29
CA LEU A 400 12.05 6.70 -11.00
C LEU A 400 11.71 8.07 -11.62
N PHE A 401 11.73 9.15 -10.82
CA PHE A 401 11.35 10.50 -11.25
C PHE A 401 12.34 11.58 -10.82
N ARG A 402 12.79 12.43 -11.75
CA ARG A 402 13.66 13.57 -11.43
C ARG A 402 12.84 14.72 -10.86
N LEU A 403 13.29 15.28 -9.75
CA LEU A 403 12.84 16.57 -9.21
C LEU A 403 13.88 17.62 -9.57
N THR A 404 13.45 18.70 -10.20
CA THR A 404 14.33 19.78 -10.68
C THR A 404 14.08 21.09 -9.97
N THR A 405 12.84 21.35 -9.53
CA THR A 405 12.46 22.61 -8.90
C THR A 405 11.56 22.41 -7.68
N PRO A 406 11.53 23.36 -6.72
CA PRO A 406 10.56 23.33 -5.62
C PRO A 406 9.10 23.23 -6.08
N ALA A 407 8.78 23.76 -7.27
CA ALA A 407 7.44 23.68 -7.86
C ALA A 407 7.05 22.24 -8.21
N ASP A 408 8.00 21.41 -8.64
CA ASP A 408 7.75 19.98 -8.90
C ASP A 408 7.27 19.31 -7.62
N VAL A 409 7.94 19.61 -6.49
CA VAL A 409 7.63 19.08 -5.16
C VAL A 409 6.23 19.53 -4.72
N ASP A 410 5.92 20.82 -4.86
CA ASP A 410 4.62 21.38 -4.47
C ASP A 410 3.46 20.87 -5.32
N PHE A 411 3.67 20.69 -6.63
CA PHE A 411 2.67 20.11 -7.54
C PHE A 411 2.38 18.65 -7.17
N ILE A 412 3.42 17.83 -7.02
CA ILE A 412 3.27 16.41 -6.64
C ILE A 412 2.58 16.30 -5.28
N ARG A 413 2.97 17.13 -4.32
CA ARG A 413 2.33 17.19 -3.00
C ARG A 413 0.85 17.57 -3.13
N GLY A 414 0.53 18.65 -3.83
CA GLY A 414 -0.85 19.13 -4.00
C GLY A 414 -1.76 18.14 -4.72
N VAL A 415 -1.25 17.38 -5.69
CA VAL A 415 -2.01 16.30 -6.36
C VAL A 415 -2.26 15.15 -5.40
N LYS A 416 -1.24 14.72 -4.64
CA LYS A 416 -1.34 13.58 -3.71
C LYS A 416 -2.17 13.90 -2.47
N GLU A 417 -2.18 15.14 -2.00
CA GLU A 417 -2.94 15.57 -0.82
C GLU A 417 -4.45 15.64 -1.07
N ARG A 418 -4.92 15.80 -2.31
CA ARG A 418 -6.36 15.92 -2.65
C ARG A 418 -7.21 14.71 -2.24
N ASN A 419 -6.62 13.52 -2.22
CA ASN A 419 -7.32 12.28 -1.85
C ASN A 419 -6.93 11.76 -0.45
N LYS A 420 -6.10 12.51 0.28
CA LYS A 420 -5.67 12.12 1.62
C LYS A 420 -6.82 12.37 2.61
N LYS A 421 -7.33 11.31 3.23
CA LYS A 421 -8.20 11.44 4.39
C LYS A 421 -7.36 11.14 5.62
N LEU A 422 -7.05 12.18 6.37
CA LEU A 422 -6.21 12.11 7.55
C LEU A 422 -7.02 12.56 8.76
N ARG A 423 -6.99 11.76 9.83
CA ARG A 423 -7.32 12.23 11.18
C ARG A 423 -6.02 12.46 11.93
N THR A 424 -5.94 13.59 12.61
CA THR A 424 -4.76 14.02 13.36
C THR A 424 -5.13 14.15 14.82
N PHE A 425 -4.34 13.55 15.70
CA PHE A 425 -4.45 13.67 17.15
C PHE A 425 -3.18 14.34 17.65
N LYS A 426 -3.34 15.43 18.40
CA LYS A 426 -2.22 16.20 18.95
C LYS A 426 -2.23 16.12 20.45
N ARG A 427 -1.06 15.92 21.03
CA ARG A 427 -0.90 15.92 22.48
C ARG A 427 0.45 16.52 22.85
N THR A 428 0.40 17.48 23.77
CA THR A 428 1.59 18.14 24.30
C THR A 428 2.15 17.32 25.45
N ILE A 429 3.45 17.08 25.39
CA ILE A 429 4.27 16.48 26.45
C ILE A 429 5.35 17.48 26.87
N ALA A 430 6.10 17.20 27.93
CA ALA A 430 7.12 18.14 28.43
C ALA A 430 8.20 18.44 27.38
N GLU A 431 8.48 17.47 26.51
CA GLU A 431 9.55 17.47 25.52
C GLU A 431 9.14 18.06 24.17
N GLY A 432 7.85 18.31 23.93
CA GLY A 432 7.35 18.77 22.64
C GLY A 432 5.87 18.45 22.37
N GLU A 433 5.48 18.52 21.10
CA GLU A 433 4.14 18.15 20.64
C GLU A 433 4.21 16.88 19.78
N ILE A 434 3.44 15.86 20.16
CA ILE A 434 3.26 14.64 19.36
C ILE A 434 2.00 14.80 18.53
N GLU A 435 2.13 14.56 17.23
CA GLU A 435 1.04 14.50 16.28
C GLU A 435 0.93 13.07 15.72
N LEU A 436 -0.11 12.35 16.12
CA LEU A 436 -0.47 11.06 15.56
C LEU A 436 -1.38 11.26 14.35
N ARG A 437 -1.05 10.59 13.25
CA ARG A 437 -1.75 10.73 11.97
C ARG A 437 -2.31 9.38 11.55
N LEU A 438 -3.62 9.25 11.62
CA LEU A 438 -4.38 8.11 11.12
C LEU A 438 -4.79 8.35 9.66
N HIS A 439 -4.24 7.53 8.75
CA HIS A 439 -4.49 7.63 7.32
C HIS A 439 -5.70 6.76 6.94
N LEU A 440 -6.88 7.37 6.91
CA LEU A 440 -8.13 6.72 6.51
C LEU A 440 -8.18 6.43 5.01
N ALA A 441 -7.50 7.24 4.21
CA ALA A 441 -7.27 7.03 2.77
C ALA A 441 -5.97 7.69 2.32
N GLY A 442 -5.36 7.15 1.26
CA GLY A 442 -4.07 7.60 0.73
C GLY A 442 -2.91 6.68 1.11
N ARG A 443 -1.72 6.98 0.61
CA ARG A 443 -0.50 6.19 0.88
C ARG A 443 0.11 6.58 2.22
N MET A 444 0.73 5.60 2.88
CA MET A 444 1.54 5.83 4.06
C MET A 444 2.81 6.62 3.71
N PRO A 445 3.29 7.49 4.60
CA PRO A 445 4.54 8.20 4.39
C PRO A 445 5.73 7.23 4.33
N TRP A 446 6.68 7.51 3.43
CA TRP A 446 7.79 6.60 3.16
C TRP A 446 8.88 6.58 4.25
N TYR A 447 8.94 7.58 5.13
CA TYR A 447 10.05 7.68 6.08
C TYR A 447 10.12 6.58 7.15
N GLY A 448 9.17 5.65 7.23
CA GLY A 448 9.19 4.47 8.10
C GLY A 448 9.77 3.23 7.45
N GLU A 449 11.09 3.07 7.46
CA GLU A 449 11.76 1.83 7.05
C GLU A 449 12.20 1.06 8.31
N PRO A 450 12.12 -0.29 8.33
CA PRO A 450 11.65 -1.18 7.26
C PRO A 450 10.10 -1.24 7.10
N PRO A 451 9.59 -1.80 5.99
CA PRO A 451 8.15 -2.02 5.78
C PRO A 451 7.54 -2.80 6.96
N GLY A 452 6.60 -2.18 7.69
CA GLY A 452 5.98 -2.75 8.88
C GLY A 452 6.16 -1.90 10.14
N ALA A 453 7.18 -1.03 10.18
CA ALA A 453 7.34 -0.07 11.25
C ALA A 453 6.31 1.06 11.17
N ILE A 454 5.96 1.66 12.31
CA ILE A 454 5.16 2.89 12.34
C ILE A 454 6.05 4.03 11.83
N PRO A 455 5.73 4.71 10.71
CA PRO A 455 6.57 5.80 10.22
C PRO A 455 6.60 6.98 11.19
N VAL A 456 7.80 7.43 11.53
CA VAL A 456 8.03 8.54 12.45
C VAL A 456 8.96 9.58 11.84
N VAL A 457 8.58 10.85 12.02
CA VAL A 457 9.44 11.99 11.70
C VAL A 457 9.53 12.92 12.90
N VAL A 458 10.74 13.29 13.29
CA VAL A 458 11.01 14.28 14.34
C VAL A 458 11.41 15.59 13.68
N ILE A 459 10.77 16.66 14.10
CA ILE A 459 10.97 18.02 13.60
C ILE A 459 11.53 18.86 14.75
N HIS A 460 12.67 19.51 14.51
CA HIS A 460 13.24 20.49 15.42
C HIS A 460 13.58 21.75 14.63
N SER A 461 13.07 22.92 15.06
CA SER A 461 13.29 24.21 14.38
C SER A 461 12.99 24.16 12.87
N ASP A 462 11.84 23.57 12.49
CA ASP A 462 11.38 23.45 11.08
C ASP A 462 12.29 22.60 10.17
N ARG A 463 13.16 21.78 10.76
CA ARG A 463 14.00 20.81 10.04
C ARG A 463 13.73 19.41 10.55
N THR A 464 13.84 18.43 9.66
CA THR A 464 13.79 17.02 10.04
C THR A 464 15.07 16.67 10.79
N SER A 465 14.98 16.34 12.07
CA SER A 465 16.11 15.83 12.86
C SER A 465 16.19 14.31 12.83
N PHE A 466 15.06 13.62 12.65
CA PHE A 466 14.99 12.17 12.48
C PHE A 466 13.83 11.79 11.55
N ALA A 467 14.02 10.75 10.75
CA ALA A 467 13.02 10.15 9.88
C ALA A 467 13.30 8.65 9.80
N GLY A 468 12.42 7.82 10.34
CA GLY A 468 12.60 6.38 10.46
C GLY A 468 11.31 5.67 10.83
N GLY A 469 11.38 4.36 11.05
CA GLY A 469 10.29 3.60 11.64
C GLY A 469 10.45 3.47 13.15
N LEU A 470 9.35 3.52 13.92
CA LEU A 470 9.32 2.89 15.24
C LEU A 470 9.21 1.37 15.03
N SER A 471 10.36 0.72 14.86
CA SER A 471 10.57 -0.71 15.14
C SER A 471 12.06 -1.04 15.06
N SER A 472 12.70 -1.36 16.17
CA SER A 472 14.00 -2.05 16.18
C SER A 472 14.44 -2.48 17.58
N ASN A 473 13.68 -3.39 18.19
CA ASN A 473 14.29 -4.35 19.10
C ASN A 473 14.00 -5.78 18.61
N PRO A 474 15.00 -6.56 18.17
CA PRO A 474 14.81 -7.97 17.82
C PRO A 474 14.32 -8.84 19.00
N PHE A 475 14.26 -8.26 20.21
CA PHE A 475 13.80 -8.90 21.43
C PHE A 475 12.40 -8.47 21.90
N LEU A 476 11.72 -7.53 21.21
CA LEU A 476 10.33 -7.14 21.49
C LEU A 476 9.42 -7.52 20.31
N PRO A 477 8.14 -7.89 20.54
CA PRO A 477 7.20 -8.24 19.47
C PRO A 477 7.02 -7.06 18.50
N GLU A 478 6.97 -7.34 17.20
CA GLU A 478 6.79 -6.35 16.14
C GLU A 478 5.51 -5.53 16.37
N ILE A 479 5.63 -4.26 16.76
CA ILE A 479 4.46 -3.38 16.91
C ILE A 479 4.04 -2.89 15.53
N TYR A 480 3.16 -3.66 14.90
CA TYR A 480 2.51 -3.29 13.65
C TYR A 480 1.19 -2.57 13.93
N LEU A 481 1.19 -1.23 13.88
CA LEU A 481 -0.04 -0.43 13.90
C LEU A 481 -0.36 0.08 12.48
N PRO A 482 -1.25 -0.59 11.73
CA PRO A 482 -1.51 -0.23 10.34
C PRO A 482 -2.12 1.17 10.24
N ARG A 483 -1.79 1.87 9.15
CA ARG A 483 -2.35 3.18 8.80
C ARG A 483 -2.00 4.33 9.76
N LEU A 484 -1.05 4.13 10.68
CA LEU A 484 -0.60 5.14 11.63
C LEU A 484 0.77 5.69 11.24
N SER A 485 0.97 7.01 11.34
CA SER A 485 2.30 7.63 11.35
C SER A 485 2.40 8.67 12.46
N VAL A 486 3.62 8.97 12.92
CA VAL A 486 3.88 9.93 14.00
C VAL A 486 4.71 11.09 13.47
N VAL A 487 4.33 12.30 13.86
CA VAL A 487 5.14 13.51 13.71
C VAL A 487 5.42 14.05 15.11
N PHE A 488 6.68 14.19 15.48
CA PHE A 488 7.06 14.73 16.79
C PHE A 488 7.77 16.07 16.62
N HIS A 489 7.14 17.14 17.10
CA HIS A 489 7.72 18.47 17.17
C HIS A 489 8.51 18.58 18.47
N SER A 490 9.82 18.36 18.38
CA SER A 490 10.73 18.32 19.53
C SER A 490 11.22 19.71 19.92
N ASN A 491 11.24 19.98 21.22
CA ASN A 491 11.93 21.15 21.79
C ASN A 491 13.46 20.94 21.86
N GLU A 492 13.92 19.69 21.73
CA GLU A 492 15.34 19.32 21.79
C GLU A 492 15.87 18.86 20.42
N PRO A 493 17.14 19.15 20.09
CA PRO A 493 17.71 18.83 18.78
C PRO A 493 17.97 17.33 18.53
N ASN A 494 18.17 16.52 19.58
CA ASN A 494 18.69 15.14 19.48
C ASN A 494 17.83 14.06 20.19
N VAL A 495 16.51 14.09 20.03
CA VAL A 495 15.61 13.09 20.66
C VAL A 495 15.62 11.72 19.95
N GLY A 496 16.11 11.65 18.71
CA GLY A 496 15.99 10.48 17.82
C GLY A 496 16.62 9.17 18.29
N ILE A 497 17.54 9.18 19.26
CA ILE A 497 18.35 8.00 19.62
C ILE A 497 17.60 7.02 20.57
N HIS A 498 16.49 7.45 21.19
CA HIS A 498 15.75 6.65 22.17
C HIS A 498 14.22 6.77 22.01
N LEU A 499 13.72 6.90 20.78
CA LEU A 499 12.29 7.09 20.52
C LEU A 499 11.44 5.87 20.92
N GLU A 500 11.97 4.65 20.77
CA GLU A 500 11.21 3.42 21.00
C GLU A 500 10.76 3.29 22.46
N ASP A 501 11.69 3.37 23.42
CA ASP A 501 11.38 3.32 24.85
C ASP A 501 10.50 4.48 25.34
N ARG A 502 10.53 5.63 24.64
CA ARG A 502 9.86 6.88 25.04
C ARG A 502 8.43 7.00 24.53
N PHE A 503 8.16 6.60 23.29
CA PHE A 503 6.89 6.91 22.62
C PHE A 503 5.96 5.71 22.53
N GLU A 504 6.47 4.49 22.58
CA GLU A 504 5.66 3.28 22.38
C GLU A 504 4.46 3.19 23.35
N ARG A 505 4.71 3.43 24.64
CA ARG A 505 3.69 3.39 25.70
C ARG A 505 2.68 4.53 25.57
N PHE A 506 3.17 5.74 25.34
CA PHE A 506 2.31 6.92 25.15
C PHE A 506 1.39 6.80 23.93
N ILE A 507 1.94 6.30 22.81
CA ILE A 507 1.20 6.10 21.57
C ILE A 507 0.13 5.04 21.80
N ARG A 508 0.47 3.92 22.46
CA ARG A 508 -0.45 2.82 22.73
C ARG A 508 -1.70 3.26 23.49
N ASP A 509 -1.53 3.95 24.62
CA ASP A 509 -2.65 4.38 25.46
C ASP A 509 -3.47 5.49 24.80
N THR A 510 -2.79 6.49 24.22
CA THR A 510 -3.48 7.62 23.57
C THR A 510 -4.25 7.18 22.34
N ILE A 511 -3.68 6.28 21.53
CA ILE A 511 -4.33 5.86 20.29
C ILE A 511 -5.44 4.87 20.53
N PHE A 512 -5.36 4.07 21.60
CA PHE A 512 -6.41 3.12 21.91
C PHE A 512 -7.75 3.84 22.06
N ASP A 513 -7.82 4.85 22.92
CA ASP A 513 -9.05 5.59 23.21
C ASP A 513 -9.66 6.23 21.96
N GLU A 514 -8.83 6.85 21.14
CA GLU A 514 -9.25 7.51 19.89
C GLU A 514 -9.77 6.50 18.85
N VAL A 515 -9.07 5.36 18.70
CA VAL A 515 -9.49 4.29 17.78
C VAL A 515 -10.77 3.62 18.25
N LEU A 516 -10.91 3.47 19.56
CA LEU A 516 -12.09 2.93 20.21
C LEU A 516 -13.30 3.80 19.92
N GLU A 517 -13.18 5.11 20.11
CA GLU A 517 -14.23 6.07 19.82
C GLU A 517 -14.64 6.01 18.34
N LEU A 518 -13.66 5.96 17.43
CA LEU A 518 -13.92 5.88 15.99
C LEU A 518 -14.60 4.59 15.55
N THR A 519 -14.23 3.47 16.17
CA THR A 519 -14.72 2.16 15.75
C THR A 519 -16.06 1.84 16.40
N VAL A 520 -16.18 2.05 17.72
CA VAL A 520 -17.37 1.70 18.50
C VAL A 520 -18.48 2.74 18.32
N GLN A 521 -18.16 4.03 18.45
CA GLN A 521 -19.18 5.08 18.47
C GLN A 521 -19.51 5.61 17.07
N LYS A 522 -18.51 5.71 16.19
CA LYS A 522 -18.66 6.30 14.84
C LYS A 522 -18.72 5.26 13.72
N GLY A 523 -18.46 3.99 14.01
CA GLY A 523 -18.59 2.88 13.07
C GLY A 523 -17.64 2.96 11.87
N GLU A 524 -16.46 3.59 11.98
CA GLU A 524 -15.53 3.76 10.86
C GLU A 524 -14.87 2.42 10.44
N PRO A 525 -15.25 1.80 9.29
CA PRO A 525 -14.78 0.46 8.92
C PRO A 525 -13.28 0.42 8.59
N THR A 526 -12.73 1.56 8.17
CA THR A 526 -11.32 1.73 7.80
C THR A 526 -10.34 1.64 8.97
N VAL A 527 -10.84 1.65 10.22
CA VAL A 527 -10.05 1.65 11.45
C VAL A 527 -10.01 0.25 12.10
N ARG A 528 -10.82 -0.71 11.61
CA ARG A 528 -10.89 -2.08 12.17
C ARG A 528 -9.54 -2.79 12.24
N SER A 529 -8.70 -2.68 11.20
CA SER A 529 -7.37 -3.31 11.22
C SER A 529 -6.46 -2.76 12.31
N LEU A 530 -6.62 -1.48 12.66
CA LEU A 530 -5.88 -0.84 13.75
C LEU A 530 -6.43 -1.29 15.10
N LEU A 531 -7.76 -1.44 15.24
CA LEU A 531 -8.37 -2.03 16.43
C LEU A 531 -7.87 -3.46 16.68
N CYS A 532 -7.83 -4.34 15.67
CA CYS A 532 -7.31 -5.70 15.81
C CYS A 532 -5.85 -5.72 16.29
N ALA A 533 -5.01 -4.84 15.74
CA ALA A 533 -3.63 -4.71 16.16
C ALA A 533 -3.49 -4.23 17.62
N LEU A 534 -4.30 -3.24 18.01
CA LEU A 534 -4.31 -2.73 19.38
C LEU A 534 -4.83 -3.75 20.38
N LEU A 535 -5.89 -4.50 20.04
CA LEU A 535 -6.39 -5.59 20.88
C LEU A 535 -5.34 -6.70 21.01
N GLY A 536 -4.65 -7.09 19.93
CA GLY A 536 -3.54 -8.05 20.01
C GLY A 536 -2.38 -7.58 20.91
N LEU A 537 -2.16 -6.27 20.98
CA LEU A 537 -1.11 -5.64 21.79
C LEU A 537 -1.51 -5.42 23.26
N MET A 538 -2.79 -5.18 23.54
CA MET A 538 -3.26 -4.68 24.84
C MET A 538 -4.16 -5.64 25.59
N ALA A 539 -4.85 -6.55 24.90
CA ALA A 539 -5.66 -7.55 25.56
C ALA A 539 -4.76 -8.58 26.24
N ILE A 540 -5.10 -8.96 27.47
CA ILE A 540 -4.30 -9.87 28.29
C ILE A 540 -5.07 -11.17 28.47
N PRO A 541 -4.68 -12.25 27.78
CA PRO A 541 -5.28 -13.57 27.92
C PRO A 541 -5.33 -14.02 29.38
N ALA A 542 -6.47 -14.56 29.80
CA ALA A 542 -6.66 -15.11 31.14
C ALA A 542 -7.42 -16.43 31.04
N PHE A 543 -6.96 -17.45 31.77
CA PHE A 543 -7.77 -18.64 31.97
C PHE A 543 -8.72 -18.39 33.13
N VAL A 544 -9.99 -18.70 32.95
CA VAL A 544 -11.02 -18.58 33.99
C VAL A 544 -11.58 -19.97 34.26
N ASP A 545 -11.73 -20.31 35.53
CA ASP A 545 -12.43 -21.53 35.94
C ASP A 545 -13.93 -21.24 36.09
N GLU A 546 -14.71 -21.64 35.10
CA GLU A 546 -16.17 -21.51 35.13
C GLU A 546 -16.80 -22.89 35.28
N GLU A 547 -17.48 -23.11 36.41
CA GLU A 547 -18.21 -24.36 36.70
C GLU A 547 -17.35 -25.64 36.60
N GLY A 548 -16.04 -25.51 36.79
CA GLY A 548 -15.09 -26.62 36.73
C GLY A 548 -14.49 -26.87 35.34
N GLU A 549 -14.79 -26.03 34.36
CA GLU A 549 -14.16 -25.99 33.05
C GLU A 549 -13.22 -24.79 32.92
N THR A 550 -12.02 -25.01 32.40
CA THR A 550 -11.12 -23.92 32.02
C THR A 550 -11.63 -23.28 30.74
N LYS A 551 -11.88 -21.97 30.77
CA LYS A 551 -12.19 -21.15 29.58
C LYS A 551 -11.13 -20.09 29.36
N LEU A 552 -11.03 -19.61 28.13
CA LEU A 552 -10.16 -18.50 27.78
C LEU A 552 -10.98 -17.19 27.71
N SER A 553 -10.49 -16.17 28.39
CA SER A 553 -11.02 -14.81 28.35
C SER A 553 -9.86 -13.81 28.17
N ALA A 554 -10.18 -12.52 28.25
CA ALA A 554 -9.20 -11.44 28.14
C ALA A 554 -9.49 -10.30 29.11
N SER A 555 -8.44 -9.77 29.75
CA SER A 555 -8.48 -8.47 30.42
C SER A 555 -8.15 -7.37 29.41
N LEU A 556 -9.07 -6.41 29.28
CA LEU A 556 -8.92 -5.24 28.44
C LEU A 556 -8.51 -4.03 29.31
N PRO A 557 -8.10 -2.91 28.70
CA PRO A 557 -7.90 -1.67 29.45
C PRO A 557 -9.17 -1.21 30.17
N HIS A 558 -9.03 -0.65 31.36
CA HIS A 558 -10.13 -0.21 32.24
C HIS A 558 -11.11 0.80 31.62
N ASN A 559 -10.68 1.55 30.60
CA ASN A 559 -11.48 2.54 29.89
C ASN A 559 -12.17 1.96 28.63
N CYS A 560 -12.06 0.65 28.41
CA CYS A 560 -12.63 -0.04 27.27
C CYS A 560 -14.16 -0.18 27.43
N PRO A 561 -14.98 0.36 26.51
CA PRO A 561 -16.42 0.23 26.58
C PRO A 561 -16.85 -1.23 26.30
N PRO A 562 -17.91 -1.73 26.95
CA PRO A 562 -18.35 -3.13 26.81
C PRO A 562 -18.63 -3.56 25.36
N GLU A 563 -19.04 -2.63 24.50
CA GLU A 563 -19.37 -2.84 23.09
C GLU A 563 -18.18 -3.33 22.26
N VAL A 564 -16.95 -3.14 22.72
CA VAL A 564 -15.73 -3.58 22.02
C VAL A 564 -15.70 -5.10 21.86
N TRP A 565 -16.23 -5.84 22.83
CA TRP A 565 -16.31 -7.30 22.80
C TRP A 565 -17.13 -7.82 21.62
N ASP A 566 -18.12 -7.04 21.19
CA ASP A 566 -19.11 -7.39 20.18
C ASP A 566 -18.96 -6.54 18.89
N THR A 567 -17.92 -5.72 18.82
CA THR A 567 -17.56 -4.96 17.62
C THR A 567 -17.06 -5.89 16.52
N GLU A 568 -17.52 -5.69 15.28
CA GLU A 568 -17.10 -6.48 14.12
C GLU A 568 -15.62 -6.24 13.78
N LEU A 569 -14.80 -7.28 13.93
CA LEU A 569 -13.38 -7.30 13.58
C LEU A 569 -13.15 -7.72 12.13
N ALA A 570 -13.95 -8.66 11.62
CA ALA A 570 -13.92 -9.13 10.24
C ALA A 570 -15.26 -9.71 9.80
N ALA A 571 -15.49 -9.73 8.48
CA ALA A 571 -16.66 -10.36 7.88
C ALA A 571 -16.38 -11.83 7.57
N THR A 572 -17.33 -12.71 7.92
CA THR A 572 -17.20 -14.16 7.72
C THR A 572 -18.47 -14.76 7.13
N SER A 573 -18.37 -15.99 6.64
CA SER A 573 -19.50 -16.71 6.01
C SER A 573 -20.68 -16.98 6.95
N THR A 574 -20.45 -16.94 8.26
CA THR A 574 -21.40 -17.36 9.30
C THR A 574 -21.79 -16.21 10.24
N GLY A 575 -21.56 -14.96 9.82
CA GLY A 575 -21.82 -13.74 10.59
C GLY A 575 -20.53 -12.99 10.96
N PRO A 576 -20.61 -11.81 11.57
CA PRO A 576 -19.40 -11.04 11.93
C PRO A 576 -18.52 -11.82 12.93
N LEU A 577 -17.21 -11.69 12.79
CA LEU A 577 -16.25 -12.13 13.80
C LEU A 577 -16.03 -10.99 14.79
N THR A 578 -16.39 -11.22 16.05
CA THR A 578 -16.14 -10.30 17.17
C THR A 578 -15.04 -10.85 18.07
N LEU A 579 -14.51 -10.05 19.01
CA LEU A 579 -13.53 -10.54 19.97
C LEU A 579 -14.09 -11.70 20.80
N ARG A 580 -15.32 -11.58 21.29
CA ARG A 580 -16.01 -12.64 22.04
C ARG A 580 -16.11 -13.93 21.23
N ARG A 581 -16.54 -13.82 19.97
CA ARG A 581 -16.66 -14.97 19.09
C ARG A 581 -15.29 -15.59 18.80
N PHE A 582 -14.27 -14.79 18.54
CA PHE A 582 -12.91 -15.28 18.32
C PHE A 582 -12.40 -16.11 19.51
N LEU A 583 -12.54 -15.60 20.73
CA LEU A 583 -12.11 -16.31 21.94
C LEU A 583 -12.88 -17.63 22.15
N SER A 584 -14.18 -17.66 21.82
CA SER A 584 -14.99 -18.89 21.93
C SER A 584 -14.58 -20.01 20.96
N LEU A 585 -13.83 -19.71 19.90
CA LEU A 585 -13.32 -20.72 18.97
C LEU A 585 -12.11 -21.46 19.56
N LEU A 586 -11.31 -20.77 20.38
CA LEU A 586 -10.05 -21.29 20.89
C LEU A 586 -10.30 -22.43 21.87
N GLY A 587 -9.63 -23.56 21.66
CA GLY A 587 -9.88 -24.80 22.41
C GLY A 587 -10.97 -25.70 21.82
N THR A 588 -11.56 -25.32 20.68
CA THR A 588 -12.57 -26.13 19.97
C THR A 588 -12.02 -26.71 18.66
N ASN A 589 -12.85 -27.38 17.87
CA ASN A 589 -12.49 -27.77 16.50
C ASN A 589 -13.08 -26.82 15.45
N ASP A 590 -13.77 -25.76 15.88
CA ASP A 590 -14.48 -24.86 14.98
C ASP A 590 -13.49 -23.91 14.29
N VAL A 591 -13.72 -23.71 12.99
CA VAL A 591 -12.93 -22.80 12.16
C VAL A 591 -13.86 -21.89 11.38
N VAL A 592 -13.50 -20.61 11.32
CA VAL A 592 -14.28 -19.58 10.66
C VAL A 592 -13.65 -19.15 9.35
N GLU A 593 -14.45 -19.14 8.29
CA GLU A 593 -14.08 -18.73 6.94
C GLU A 593 -14.15 -17.21 6.77
N LEU A 594 -13.00 -16.57 6.59
CA LEU A 594 -12.87 -15.15 6.28
C LEU A 594 -13.19 -14.90 4.80
N LEU A 595 -13.88 -13.80 4.51
CA LEU A 595 -14.26 -13.42 3.15
C LEU A 595 -13.16 -12.66 2.39
N ASP A 596 -12.27 -11.96 3.12
CA ASP A 596 -11.18 -11.16 2.54
C ASP A 596 -9.82 -11.66 3.05
N LYS A 597 -8.88 -11.86 2.12
CA LYS A 597 -7.48 -12.17 2.43
C LYS A 597 -6.83 -11.10 3.32
N ALA A 598 -7.22 -9.84 3.18
CA ALA A 598 -6.67 -8.75 3.98
C ALA A 598 -6.99 -8.93 5.47
N ASP A 599 -8.16 -9.49 5.81
CA ASP A 599 -8.58 -9.72 7.19
C ASP A 599 -7.72 -10.78 7.89
N LEU A 600 -7.22 -11.76 7.16
CA LEU A 600 -6.25 -12.74 7.69
C LEU A 600 -4.97 -12.06 8.21
N ARG A 601 -4.49 -11.03 7.50
CA ARG A 601 -3.34 -10.24 7.95
C ARG A 601 -3.71 -9.33 9.12
N ASN A 602 -4.90 -8.73 9.09
CA ASN A 602 -5.36 -7.79 10.12
C ASN A 602 -5.61 -8.48 11.47
N LEU A 603 -6.07 -9.73 11.46
CA LEU A 603 -6.36 -10.53 12.66
C LEU A 603 -5.15 -11.27 13.22
N ARG A 604 -4.03 -11.31 12.49
CA ARG A 604 -2.81 -11.99 12.93
C ARG A 604 -2.33 -11.58 14.34
N PRO A 605 -2.36 -10.29 14.75
CA PRO A 605 -1.97 -9.91 16.11
C PRO A 605 -2.83 -10.59 17.19
N LEU A 606 -4.10 -10.85 16.94
CA LEU A 606 -4.96 -11.59 17.85
C LEU A 606 -4.59 -13.07 17.89
N GLU A 607 -4.32 -13.70 16.75
CA GLU A 607 -3.87 -15.10 16.73
C GLU A 607 -2.49 -15.27 17.41
N GLU A 608 -1.58 -14.33 17.24
CA GLU A 608 -0.28 -14.32 17.94
C GLU A 608 -0.44 -14.21 19.46
N ARG A 609 -1.44 -13.43 19.89
CA ARG A 609 -1.72 -13.19 21.31
C ARG A 609 -2.46 -14.35 21.97
N PHE A 610 -3.43 -14.96 21.31
CA PHE A 610 -4.34 -15.92 21.94
C PHE A 610 -4.21 -17.37 21.44
N GLY A 611 -3.79 -17.58 20.18
CA GLY A 611 -3.72 -18.91 19.57
C GLY A 611 -4.05 -18.90 18.08
N PHE A 612 -3.49 -19.85 17.34
CA PHE A 612 -3.65 -19.98 15.89
C PHE A 612 -4.53 -21.16 15.49
N GLY A 613 -5.12 -21.07 14.30
CA GLY A 613 -5.67 -22.23 13.60
C GLY A 613 -7.17 -22.18 13.34
N HIS A 614 -7.88 -21.25 13.97
CA HIS A 614 -9.34 -21.12 13.88
C HIS A 614 -9.83 -20.12 12.83
N LEU A 615 -8.91 -19.41 12.19
CA LEU A 615 -9.21 -18.49 11.10
C LEU A 615 -8.71 -19.06 9.79
N HIS A 616 -9.59 -19.13 8.80
CA HIS A 616 -9.29 -19.70 7.49
C HIS A 616 -9.60 -18.74 6.35
N HIS A 617 -8.77 -18.79 5.33
CA HIS A 617 -9.00 -18.19 4.02
C HIS A 617 -8.32 -19.09 2.98
N GLU A 618 -8.89 -19.23 1.77
CA GLU A 618 -8.40 -20.13 0.70
C GLU A 618 -6.92 -19.94 0.34
N SER A 619 -6.34 -18.77 0.62
CA SER A 619 -4.92 -18.51 0.40
C SER A 619 -3.99 -19.34 1.28
N LEU A 620 -4.49 -19.85 2.42
CA LEU A 620 -3.73 -20.72 3.33
C LEU A 620 -3.68 -22.18 2.85
N ASP A 621 -4.59 -22.60 1.98
CA ASP A 621 -4.66 -24.00 1.49
C ASP A 621 -3.49 -24.38 0.60
N LYS A 622 -2.83 -23.37 0.03
CA LYS A 622 -1.69 -23.57 -0.89
C LYS A 622 -0.41 -23.94 -0.17
N THR A 623 -0.32 -23.74 1.15
CA THR A 623 0.96 -23.87 1.86
C THR A 623 0.72 -24.59 3.19
N PRO A 624 0.96 -25.91 3.26
CA PRO A 624 0.99 -26.60 4.54
C PRO A 624 2.14 -26.05 5.39
N VAL A 625 2.01 -26.15 6.71
CA VAL A 625 3.06 -25.76 7.67
C VAL A 625 4.26 -26.69 7.53
N VAL A 626 3.99 -28.00 7.43
CA VAL A 626 4.96 -29.08 7.21
C VAL A 626 4.30 -30.15 6.34
N ALA A 627 5.08 -30.76 5.45
CA ALA A 627 4.65 -31.89 4.64
C ALA A 627 5.66 -33.03 4.72
N MET A 628 5.19 -34.25 4.95
CA MET A 628 5.99 -35.48 4.93
C MET A 628 5.48 -36.38 3.83
N GLY A 629 6.33 -36.82 2.90
CA GLY A 629 5.93 -37.73 1.82
C GLY A 629 6.71 -39.03 1.82
N LEU A 630 6.04 -40.11 1.41
CA LEU A 630 6.67 -41.40 1.19
C LEU A 630 7.36 -41.41 -0.19
N GLN A 631 8.70 -41.35 -0.19
CA GLN A 631 9.53 -41.44 -1.39
C GLN A 631 10.52 -42.61 -1.27
N HIS A 632 10.56 -43.45 -2.30
CA HIS A 632 11.49 -44.60 -2.37
C HIS A 632 11.44 -45.52 -1.13
N GLY A 633 10.26 -45.68 -0.50
CA GLY A 633 10.07 -46.52 0.68
C GLY A 633 10.46 -45.87 2.01
N SER A 634 10.72 -44.56 2.05
CA SER A 634 11.02 -43.81 3.28
C SER A 634 10.23 -42.51 3.37
N TRP A 635 9.82 -42.13 4.58
CA TRP A 635 9.14 -40.85 4.83
C TRP A 635 10.16 -39.72 4.93
N GLN A 636 9.99 -38.69 4.10
CA GLN A 636 10.91 -37.55 4.01
C GLN A 636 10.15 -36.22 4.08
N LEU A 637 10.81 -35.20 4.65
CA LEU A 637 10.31 -33.83 4.68
C LEU A 637 10.28 -33.26 3.27
N LEU A 638 9.16 -32.66 2.89
CA LEU A 638 8.97 -32.03 1.59
C LEU A 638 8.98 -30.50 1.76
N PRO A 639 9.99 -29.80 1.23
CA PRO A 639 10.23 -28.39 1.55
C PRO A 639 9.30 -27.41 0.83
N ASP A 640 8.71 -27.81 -0.31
CA ASP A 640 7.93 -26.93 -1.17
C ASP A 640 6.90 -27.69 -2.02
N ASP A 641 6.03 -26.93 -2.70
CA ASP A 641 4.97 -27.43 -3.57
C ASP A 641 5.44 -28.29 -4.74
N ALA A 642 6.65 -28.03 -5.24
CA ALA A 642 7.23 -28.85 -6.31
C ALA A 642 7.59 -30.25 -5.78
N ALA A 643 8.09 -30.33 -4.55
CA ALA A 643 8.49 -31.57 -3.91
C ALA A 643 7.31 -32.51 -3.65
N TRP A 644 6.18 -32.00 -3.14
CA TRP A 644 4.99 -32.84 -2.95
C TRP A 644 4.13 -33.03 -4.18
N SER A 645 4.24 -32.19 -5.21
CA SER A 645 3.61 -32.46 -6.52
C SER A 645 4.38 -33.50 -7.35
N SER A 646 5.55 -33.95 -6.89
CA SER A 646 6.38 -34.93 -7.60
C SER A 646 5.62 -36.24 -7.83
N PRO A 647 5.69 -36.82 -9.05
CA PRO A 647 5.03 -38.08 -9.32
C PRO A 647 5.49 -39.28 -8.50
N SER A 648 6.67 -39.20 -7.89
CA SER A 648 7.25 -40.22 -7.01
C SER A 648 6.65 -40.26 -5.60
N VAL A 649 5.83 -39.27 -5.22
CA VAL A 649 5.15 -39.24 -3.92
C VAL A 649 3.74 -39.81 -4.09
N HIS A 650 3.46 -40.90 -3.39
CA HIS A 650 2.16 -41.59 -3.46
C HIS A 650 1.34 -41.46 -2.16
N GLN A 651 1.99 -41.18 -1.04
CA GLN A 651 1.38 -40.92 0.26
C GLN A 651 2.02 -39.70 0.88
N ILE A 652 1.21 -38.87 1.53
CA ILE A 652 1.63 -37.62 2.16
C ILE A 652 0.89 -37.39 3.47
N ILE A 653 1.57 -36.77 4.43
CA ILE A 653 0.99 -36.27 5.68
C ILE A 653 1.29 -34.78 5.74
N TRP A 654 0.23 -33.97 5.81
CA TRP A 654 0.33 -32.52 6.01
C TRP A 654 0.05 -32.15 7.45
N LEU A 655 0.85 -31.23 7.97
CA LEU A 655 0.43 -30.31 9.03
C LEU A 655 -0.14 -29.07 8.34
N THR A 656 -1.46 -28.87 8.40
CA THR A 656 -2.16 -27.77 7.73
C THR A 656 -1.99 -26.44 8.48
N SER A 657 -2.18 -25.33 7.76
CA SER A 657 -2.07 -23.97 8.32
C SER A 657 -3.27 -23.55 9.18
N THR A 658 -4.32 -24.37 9.23
CA THR A 658 -5.55 -24.18 10.03
C THR A 658 -6.02 -25.53 10.57
N LEU A 659 -6.90 -25.52 11.57
CA LEU A 659 -7.54 -26.72 12.12
C LEU A 659 -8.75 -27.19 11.29
N LYS A 660 -9.01 -26.53 10.15
CA LYS A 660 -10.13 -26.85 9.27
C LYS A 660 -10.03 -28.29 8.79
N GLU A 661 -11.17 -28.97 8.71
CA GLU A 661 -11.24 -30.27 8.05
C GLU A 661 -10.87 -30.12 6.57
N PHE A 662 -9.91 -30.92 6.12
CA PHE A 662 -9.37 -30.76 4.77
C PHE A 662 -10.26 -31.47 3.76
N ALA A 663 -10.97 -30.69 2.93
CA ALA A 663 -11.95 -31.22 1.98
C ALA A 663 -11.36 -31.96 0.76
N GLY A 664 -10.02 -32.04 0.66
CA GLY A 664 -9.30 -32.75 -0.41
C GLY A 664 -8.63 -31.83 -1.44
N HIS A 665 -7.73 -32.40 -2.25
CA HIS A 665 -6.95 -31.69 -3.27
C HIS A 665 -7.16 -32.34 -4.65
N HIS A 666 -6.86 -31.62 -5.74
CA HIS A 666 -7.15 -32.14 -7.09
C HIS A 666 -6.44 -33.47 -7.39
N ASP A 667 -5.22 -33.66 -6.89
CA ASP A 667 -4.41 -34.87 -7.06
C ASP A 667 -4.47 -35.87 -5.89
N TRP A 668 -4.99 -35.45 -4.74
CA TRP A 668 -4.93 -36.22 -3.49
C TRP A 668 -6.31 -36.57 -2.97
N MET A 669 -6.44 -37.78 -2.44
CA MET A 669 -7.60 -38.26 -1.72
C MET A 669 -7.23 -38.33 -0.25
N VAL A 670 -7.98 -37.61 0.59
CA VAL A 670 -7.83 -37.71 2.05
C VAL A 670 -8.21 -39.12 2.47
N HIS A 671 -7.35 -39.75 3.25
CA HIS A 671 -7.57 -41.09 3.77
C HIS A 671 -7.98 -41.03 5.24
N GLU A 672 -7.21 -40.30 6.05
CA GLU A 672 -7.47 -40.14 7.47
C GLU A 672 -6.95 -38.80 7.99
N GLN A 673 -7.60 -38.31 9.04
CA GLN A 673 -7.24 -37.07 9.74
C GLN A 673 -7.29 -37.39 11.24
N PRO A 674 -6.19 -37.89 11.84
CA PRO A 674 -6.19 -38.40 13.22
C PRO A 674 -6.59 -37.32 14.24
N PHE A 675 -6.31 -36.05 13.93
CA PHE A 675 -6.79 -34.91 14.67
C PHE A 675 -6.79 -33.65 13.78
N PRO A 676 -7.55 -32.59 14.13
CA PRO A 676 -7.53 -31.32 13.42
C PRO A 676 -6.10 -30.81 13.20
N GLY A 677 -5.79 -30.37 11.98
CA GLY A 677 -4.45 -29.91 11.63
C GLY A 677 -3.52 -30.96 11.01
N VAL A 678 -3.74 -32.28 11.20
CA VAL A 678 -2.89 -33.33 10.62
C VAL A 678 -3.68 -34.20 9.66
N VAL A 679 -3.30 -34.19 8.39
CA VAL A 679 -4.07 -34.81 7.30
C VAL A 679 -3.19 -35.80 6.55
N ALA A 680 -3.60 -37.06 6.50
CA ALA A 680 -2.99 -38.08 5.66
C ALA A 680 -3.77 -38.27 4.37
N ALA A 681 -3.09 -38.16 3.23
CA ALA A 681 -3.69 -38.27 1.92
C ALA A 681 -2.86 -39.16 0.99
N CYS A 682 -3.53 -39.92 0.13
CA CYS A 682 -2.89 -40.72 -0.90
C CYS A 682 -3.21 -40.16 -2.29
N ARG A 683 -2.33 -40.41 -3.25
CA ARG A 683 -2.56 -39.96 -4.62
C ARG A 683 -3.71 -40.75 -5.23
N LYS A 684 -4.60 -40.08 -5.98
CA LYS A 684 -5.75 -40.74 -6.60
C LYS A 684 -5.30 -41.93 -7.47
N GLY A 685 -5.89 -43.10 -7.24
CA GLY A 685 -5.55 -44.35 -7.93
C GLY A 685 -4.47 -45.20 -7.23
N PHE A 686 -3.95 -44.77 -6.08
CA PHE A 686 -3.04 -45.56 -5.25
C PHE A 686 -3.74 -46.03 -3.96
N ASN A 687 -3.50 -47.28 -3.59
CA ASN A 687 -3.89 -47.80 -2.29
C ASN A 687 -2.81 -47.43 -1.27
N PRO A 688 -3.14 -46.74 -0.17
CA PRO A 688 -2.15 -46.39 0.83
C PRO A 688 -1.67 -47.60 1.64
N GLY A 689 -0.40 -47.59 2.02
CA GLY A 689 0.15 -48.44 3.08
C GLY A 689 -0.12 -47.87 4.48
N ALA A 690 0.51 -48.46 5.50
CA ALA A 690 0.35 -48.03 6.89
C ALA A 690 0.90 -46.60 7.12
N TRP A 691 0.17 -45.79 7.87
CA TRP A 691 0.50 -44.38 8.16
C TRP A 691 1.36 -44.19 9.41
N GLU A 692 1.48 -45.23 10.24
CA GLU A 692 2.16 -45.19 11.54
C GLU A 692 3.61 -44.71 11.44
N GLU A 693 4.38 -45.29 10.51
CA GLU A 693 5.76 -44.87 10.24
C GLU A 693 5.85 -43.40 9.79
N GLY A 694 4.82 -42.92 9.08
CA GLY A 694 4.74 -41.54 8.61
C GLY A 694 4.47 -40.55 9.74
N TYR A 695 3.57 -40.89 10.66
CA TYR A 695 3.30 -40.07 11.85
C TYR A 695 4.49 -40.03 12.81
N GLN A 696 5.19 -41.15 12.99
CA GLN A 696 6.44 -41.19 13.75
C GLN A 696 7.52 -40.33 13.10
N ALA A 697 7.67 -40.41 11.76
CA ALA A 697 8.60 -39.56 11.02
C ALA A 697 8.23 -38.07 11.14
N LEU A 698 6.94 -37.72 11.06
CA LEU A 698 6.45 -36.37 11.29
C LEU A 698 6.82 -35.89 12.70
N LYS A 699 6.46 -36.65 13.75
CA LYS A 699 6.76 -36.35 15.16
C LYS A 699 8.26 -36.07 15.35
N HIS A 700 9.12 -36.92 14.80
CA HIS A 700 10.57 -36.77 14.90
C HIS A 700 11.07 -35.46 14.27
N ASN A 701 10.61 -35.13 13.05
CA ASN A 701 11.04 -33.93 12.34
C ASN A 701 10.52 -32.64 12.98
N LEU A 702 9.30 -32.66 13.52
CA LEU A 702 8.68 -31.49 14.16
C LEU A 702 9.47 -30.98 15.38
N GLY A 703 10.21 -31.85 16.09
CA GLY A 703 11.02 -31.44 17.25
C GLY A 703 12.04 -30.33 16.94
N GLY A 704 12.63 -30.35 15.74
CA GLY A 704 13.61 -29.33 15.30
C GLY A 704 13.01 -27.95 15.03
N PHE A 705 11.70 -27.87 14.75
CA PHE A 705 11.02 -26.60 14.46
C PHE A 705 10.79 -25.76 15.72
N LEU A 706 10.76 -26.38 16.91
CA LEU A 706 10.55 -25.67 18.17
C LEU A 706 11.78 -24.87 18.62
N THR A 707 12.98 -25.17 18.11
CA THR A 707 14.23 -24.48 18.46
C THR A 707 14.74 -23.55 17.36
N GLY A 708 14.18 -23.64 16.15
CA GLY A 708 14.53 -22.78 15.03
C GLY A 708 13.99 -21.34 15.16
N THR A 709 14.84 -20.35 14.88
CA THR A 709 14.45 -18.92 14.88
C THR A 709 13.71 -18.51 13.61
N ASN A 710 13.84 -19.26 12.51
CA ASN A 710 13.36 -18.86 11.17
C ASN A 710 11.89 -19.25 10.87
N HIS A 711 11.14 -19.74 11.85
CA HIS A 711 9.75 -20.16 11.65
C HIS A 711 8.76 -19.12 12.18
N SER A 712 7.64 -18.97 11.46
CA SER A 712 6.55 -18.07 11.86
C SER A 712 5.92 -18.48 13.20
N SER A 713 5.31 -17.53 13.91
CA SER A 713 4.56 -17.79 15.15
C SER A 713 3.46 -18.83 14.94
N ARG A 714 2.75 -18.76 13.80
CA ARG A 714 1.73 -19.76 13.39
C ARG A 714 2.33 -21.16 13.29
N THR A 715 3.47 -21.29 12.60
CA THR A 715 4.18 -22.56 12.45
C THR A 715 4.55 -23.12 13.82
N LYS A 716 5.18 -22.32 14.68
CA LYS A 716 5.60 -22.77 16.02
C LYS A 716 4.40 -23.24 16.85
N SER A 717 3.30 -22.50 16.83
CA SER A 717 2.07 -22.84 17.56
C SER A 717 1.46 -24.16 17.07
N LEU A 718 1.27 -24.32 15.76
CA LEU A 718 0.65 -25.52 15.18
C LEU A 718 1.55 -26.76 15.31
N VAL A 719 2.86 -26.58 15.21
CA VAL A 719 3.85 -27.65 15.48
C VAL A 719 3.79 -28.10 16.93
N ARG A 720 3.67 -27.16 17.88
CA ARG A 720 3.60 -27.47 19.32
C ARG A 720 2.35 -28.31 19.63
N LEU A 721 1.20 -27.92 19.10
CA LEU A 721 -0.06 -28.67 19.23
C LEU A 721 0.02 -30.04 18.55
N ALA A 722 0.61 -30.14 17.35
CA ALA A 722 0.76 -31.40 16.64
C ALA A 722 1.69 -32.38 17.38
N LEU A 723 2.82 -31.91 17.91
CA LEU A 723 3.73 -32.73 18.72
C LEU A 723 3.05 -33.29 19.96
N LEU A 724 2.24 -32.48 20.64
CA LEU A 724 1.44 -32.89 21.78
C LEU A 724 0.48 -34.03 21.41
N ARG A 725 -0.30 -33.86 20.34
CA ARG A 725 -1.29 -34.87 19.87
C ARG A 725 -0.63 -36.14 19.35
N LEU A 726 0.48 -36.04 18.61
CA LEU A 726 1.26 -37.20 18.16
C LEU A 726 1.88 -37.94 19.34
N GLY A 727 2.37 -37.22 20.36
CA GLY A 727 2.88 -37.82 21.60
C GLY A 727 1.82 -38.68 22.28
N GLN A 728 0.61 -38.14 22.43
CA GLN A 728 -0.53 -38.86 23.00
C GLN A 728 -0.95 -40.07 22.17
N MET A 729 -0.99 -39.93 20.84
CA MET A 729 -1.33 -41.02 19.92
C MET A 729 -0.39 -42.22 20.07
N PHE A 730 0.88 -41.99 20.43
CA PHE A 730 1.90 -43.02 20.60
C PHE A 730 2.23 -43.34 22.05
N GLU A 731 1.47 -42.81 23.02
CA GLU A 731 1.75 -42.93 24.46
C GLU A 731 3.19 -42.51 24.84
N ASP A 732 3.80 -41.64 24.03
CA ASP A 732 5.16 -41.13 24.20
C ASP A 732 5.08 -39.62 24.42
N GLU A 733 4.62 -39.29 25.63
CA GLU A 733 4.45 -37.95 26.19
C GLU A 733 5.74 -37.36 26.78
N GLU A 734 6.90 -38.02 26.57
CA GLU A 734 8.21 -37.64 27.12
C GLU A 734 8.92 -36.55 26.30
N VAL A 735 8.34 -36.13 25.18
CA VAL A 735 8.91 -35.05 24.36
C VAL A 735 8.85 -33.72 25.12
N PRO A 736 9.99 -33.03 25.34
CA PRO A 736 10.03 -31.80 26.14
C PRO A 736 9.57 -30.58 25.32
N ILE A 737 8.27 -30.31 25.37
CA ILE A 737 7.59 -29.30 24.55
C ILE A 737 7.46 -27.96 25.29
N PHE A 738 7.18 -27.97 26.60
CA PHE A 738 6.75 -26.78 27.35
C PHE A 738 7.92 -26.09 28.03
N ALA A 739 8.15 -24.82 27.71
CA ALA A 739 9.13 -24.00 28.42
C ALA A 739 8.51 -23.47 29.73
N PRO A 740 9.18 -23.64 30.89
CA PRO A 740 8.76 -23.02 32.14
C PRO A 740 8.94 -21.50 32.08
N SER A 741 8.16 -20.81 32.90
CA SER A 741 8.05 -19.35 32.89
C SER A 741 9.32 -18.61 33.34
N ASP A 742 10.18 -19.28 34.10
CA ASP A 742 11.49 -18.76 34.51
C ASP A 742 12.59 -18.88 33.43
N GLY A 743 12.26 -19.44 32.26
CA GLY A 743 13.21 -19.66 31.17
C GLY A 743 14.11 -20.89 31.36
N GLY A 744 13.79 -21.77 32.32
CA GLY A 744 14.47 -23.06 32.51
C GLY A 744 14.31 -24.05 31.35
N ALA A 745 14.88 -25.24 31.51
CA ALA A 745 14.80 -26.30 30.50
C ALA A 745 13.33 -26.73 30.27
N ARG A 746 12.98 -27.04 29.01
CA ARG A 746 11.64 -27.52 28.65
C ARG A 746 11.26 -28.80 29.40
N ARG A 747 9.96 -29.02 29.57
CA ARG A 747 9.35 -30.19 30.20
C ARG A 747 8.38 -30.89 29.27
N SER A 748 8.27 -32.20 29.47
CA SER A 748 7.34 -33.08 28.77
C SER A 748 5.95 -33.05 29.41
N LEU A 749 4.92 -33.51 28.68
CA LEU A 749 3.57 -33.60 29.26
C LEU A 749 3.55 -34.60 30.43
N ALA A 750 4.32 -35.69 30.33
CA ALA A 750 4.48 -36.66 31.41
C ALA A 750 5.07 -36.02 32.68
N GLU A 751 6.11 -35.19 32.55
CA GLU A 751 6.70 -34.44 33.67
C GLU A 751 5.70 -33.44 34.28
N LEU A 752 4.92 -32.75 33.46
CA LEU A 752 3.87 -31.83 33.92
C LEU A 752 2.82 -32.57 34.75
N LYS A 753 2.30 -33.69 34.23
CA LYS A 753 1.30 -34.55 34.92
C LYS A 753 1.86 -35.15 36.22
N GLY A 754 3.14 -35.49 36.26
CA GLY A 754 3.80 -36.08 37.41
C GLY A 754 4.08 -35.11 38.56
N SER A 755 4.01 -33.80 38.34
CA SER A 755 4.34 -32.78 39.34
C SER A 755 3.09 -32.10 39.94
N PRO A 756 2.89 -32.15 41.27
CA PRO A 756 1.78 -31.43 41.93
C PRO A 756 1.98 -29.90 41.93
N HIS A 757 3.17 -29.43 41.56
CA HIS A 757 3.53 -28.02 41.50
C HIS A 757 3.21 -27.39 40.15
N THR A 758 2.84 -28.17 39.14
CA THR A 758 2.49 -27.66 37.81
C THR A 758 1.34 -26.66 37.89
N ARG A 759 1.56 -25.48 37.32
CA ARG A 759 0.57 -24.42 37.16
C ARG A 759 0.52 -23.96 35.70
N LEU A 760 -0.66 -23.52 35.28
CA LEU A 760 -0.86 -22.95 33.95
C LEU A 760 -1.25 -21.48 34.05
N VAL A 761 -0.65 -20.67 33.18
CA VAL A 761 -1.08 -19.30 32.88
C VAL A 761 -1.37 -19.25 31.39
N ALA A 762 -2.38 -18.50 30.96
CA ALA A 762 -2.66 -18.37 29.53
C ALA A 762 -1.43 -17.86 28.77
N HIS A 763 -1.18 -18.41 27.57
CA HIS A 763 -0.19 -17.88 26.64
C HIS A 763 -0.43 -16.38 26.42
N GLY A 764 0.60 -15.56 26.62
CA GLY A 764 0.50 -14.10 26.54
C GLY A 764 -0.20 -13.41 27.73
N GLY A 765 -0.59 -14.16 28.77
CA GLY A 765 -1.22 -13.66 29.99
C GLY A 765 -0.24 -13.02 30.98
N VAL A 766 -0.49 -13.20 32.29
CA VAL A 766 0.35 -12.62 33.35
C VAL A 766 1.77 -13.21 33.31
N GLU A 767 2.78 -12.35 33.15
CA GLU A 767 4.17 -12.76 33.17
C GLU A 767 4.61 -13.09 34.60
N THR A 768 5.16 -14.28 34.77
CA THR A 768 5.72 -14.80 36.01
C THR A 768 7.07 -15.47 35.74
N ALA A 769 7.85 -15.66 36.79
CA ALA A 769 9.14 -16.33 36.77
C ALA A 769 9.14 -17.45 37.82
N GLU A 770 8.47 -18.55 37.48
CA GLU A 770 8.27 -19.73 38.33
C GLU A 770 8.69 -21.03 37.57
N PRO A 771 9.41 -21.96 38.21
CA PRO A 771 9.99 -23.14 37.54
C PRO A 771 8.97 -24.21 37.12
N TRP A 772 7.76 -24.17 37.68
CA TRP A 772 6.67 -25.13 37.41
C TRP A 772 5.42 -24.45 36.84
N THR A 773 5.57 -23.27 36.27
CA THR A 773 4.47 -22.52 35.66
C THR A 773 4.72 -22.41 34.16
N PHE A 774 3.70 -22.72 33.36
CA PHE A 774 3.82 -22.87 31.90
C PHE A 774 2.75 -22.04 31.18
N TYR A 775 3.04 -21.67 29.92
CA TYR A 775 2.19 -20.82 29.07
C TYR A 775 1.61 -21.59 27.87
N PRO A 776 0.61 -22.48 28.08
CA PRO A 776 -0.08 -23.13 26.97
C PRO A 776 -1.12 -22.21 26.31
N THR A 777 -1.46 -22.50 25.06
CA THR A 777 -2.68 -21.97 24.43
C THR A 777 -3.91 -22.76 24.90
N MET A 778 -5.12 -22.24 24.66
CA MET A 778 -6.35 -22.97 25.03
C MET A 778 -6.47 -24.32 24.31
N ASP A 779 -6.03 -24.41 23.05
CA ASP A 779 -6.02 -25.68 22.29
C ASP A 779 -5.15 -26.76 22.93
N GLU A 780 -4.04 -26.36 23.55
CA GLU A 780 -3.15 -27.26 24.25
C GLU A 780 -3.72 -27.69 25.60
N VAL A 781 -4.36 -26.75 26.32
CA VAL A 781 -5.07 -27.08 27.57
C VAL A 781 -6.16 -28.12 27.31
N THR A 782 -6.99 -27.92 26.28
CA THR A 782 -8.00 -28.91 25.87
C THR A 782 -7.34 -30.23 25.46
N ALA A 783 -6.18 -30.17 24.80
CA ALA A 783 -5.46 -31.36 24.39
C ALA A 783 -4.85 -32.16 25.55
N PHE A 784 -4.52 -31.55 26.69
CA PHE A 784 -3.90 -32.27 27.83
C PHE A 784 -4.73 -33.40 28.40
N GLN A 785 -6.06 -33.35 28.25
CA GLN A 785 -7.01 -34.33 28.82
C GLN A 785 -6.83 -34.55 30.34
N THR A 786 -6.15 -33.61 31.01
CA THR A 786 -5.86 -33.62 32.44
C THR A 786 -5.97 -32.19 32.93
N ARG A 787 -6.63 -32.00 34.06
CA ARG A 787 -6.81 -30.67 34.64
C ARG A 787 -5.59 -30.29 35.48
N PHE A 788 -5.05 -29.12 35.20
CA PHE A 788 -3.98 -28.52 36.00
C PHE A 788 -4.52 -27.36 36.83
N ARG A 789 -3.80 -27.02 37.90
CA ARG A 789 -4.12 -25.82 38.68
C ARG A 789 -3.77 -24.59 37.86
N LEU A 790 -4.67 -23.64 37.82
CA LEU A 790 -4.43 -22.36 37.16
C LEU A 790 -3.68 -21.42 38.11
N ARG A 791 -3.02 -20.41 37.53
CA ARG A 791 -2.39 -19.30 38.24
C ARG A 791 -2.94 -18.01 37.62
N TYR A 792 -3.34 -17.07 38.47
CA TYR A 792 -4.06 -15.84 38.07
C TYR A 792 -5.35 -16.15 37.30
N ASP A 793 -6.22 -16.99 37.87
CA ASP A 793 -7.45 -17.48 37.21
C ASP A 793 -8.72 -16.67 37.50
N ASP A 794 -8.52 -15.51 38.14
CA ASP A 794 -9.58 -14.55 38.37
C ASP A 794 -10.24 -14.08 37.06
N ASP A 795 -11.56 -13.89 37.13
CA ASP A 795 -12.30 -13.22 36.06
C ASP A 795 -11.61 -11.88 35.71
N PRO A 796 -11.45 -11.55 34.41
CA PRO A 796 -10.84 -10.31 33.96
C PRO A 796 -11.31 -9.03 34.67
N GLN A 797 -12.59 -8.95 35.05
CA GLN A 797 -13.20 -7.82 35.77
C GLN A 797 -12.70 -7.69 37.21
N VAL A 798 -12.25 -8.79 37.83
CA VAL A 798 -11.67 -8.75 39.17
C VAL A 798 -10.45 -7.84 39.17
N TRP A 799 -9.57 -7.94 38.17
CA TRP A 799 -8.38 -7.09 38.05
C TRP A 799 -8.71 -5.59 37.96
N GLU A 800 -9.86 -5.24 37.37
CA GLU A 800 -10.37 -3.87 37.33
C GLU A 800 -10.93 -3.44 38.69
N SER A 801 -11.70 -4.32 39.33
CA SER A 801 -12.29 -4.10 40.66
C SER A 801 -11.27 -3.95 41.79
N LEU A 802 -10.03 -4.44 41.62
CA LEU A 802 -8.94 -4.23 42.58
C LEU A 802 -8.59 -2.73 42.76
N THR A 803 -8.98 -1.87 41.81
CA THR A 803 -8.82 -0.41 41.92
C THR A 803 -9.91 0.25 42.77
N ASP A 804 -11.10 -0.35 42.87
CA ASP A 804 -12.22 0.17 43.65
C ASP A 804 -12.02 -0.10 45.15
N ALA A 805 -11.92 0.98 45.93
CA ALA A 805 -11.68 0.93 47.37
C ALA A 805 -12.81 0.28 48.15
N GLU A 806 -14.03 0.29 47.62
CA GLU A 806 -15.21 -0.19 48.31
C GLU A 806 -15.65 -1.59 47.86
N HIS A 807 -14.83 -2.29 47.08
CA HIS A 807 -15.17 -3.63 46.62
C HIS A 807 -15.36 -4.58 47.82
N PRO A 808 -16.54 -5.23 47.98
CA PRO A 808 -16.88 -6.02 49.17
C PRO A 808 -16.03 -7.29 49.35
N GLY A 809 -15.25 -7.63 48.33
CA GLY A 809 -14.31 -8.75 48.35
C GLY A 809 -12.98 -8.50 49.09
N TRP A 810 -12.75 -7.34 49.69
CA TRP A 810 -11.54 -7.06 50.49
C TRP A 810 -11.79 -7.24 52.01
N LEU A 811 -10.98 -8.04 52.68
CA LEU A 811 -10.91 -8.11 54.16
C LEU A 811 -10.21 -6.88 54.73
N VAL A 812 -9.03 -6.57 54.19
CA VAL A 812 -8.19 -5.43 54.54
C VAL A 812 -7.45 -4.99 53.28
N ARG A 813 -7.35 -3.69 53.05
CA ARG A 813 -6.65 -3.10 51.91
C ARG A 813 -5.84 -1.89 52.37
N HIS A 814 -4.68 -1.69 51.76
CA HIS A 814 -3.79 -0.55 51.97
C HIS A 814 -3.43 0.08 50.63
N GLU A 815 -3.45 1.41 50.59
CA GLU A 815 -2.84 2.16 49.50
C GLU A 815 -1.32 2.04 49.60
N VAL A 816 -0.67 1.79 48.47
CA VAL A 816 0.78 1.78 48.35
C VAL A 816 1.18 3.03 47.59
N GLN A 817 1.98 3.87 48.24
CA GLN A 817 2.60 5.05 47.66
C GLN A 817 4.10 4.98 47.93
N ILE A 818 4.84 4.33 47.05
CA ILE A 818 6.30 4.14 47.18
C ILE A 818 7.02 4.87 46.03
N PRO A 819 8.31 5.21 46.15
CA PRO A 819 9.00 5.95 45.09
C PRO A 819 8.88 5.27 43.72
N GLY A 820 8.22 5.95 42.79
CA GLY A 820 8.00 5.49 41.41
C GLY A 820 6.83 4.52 41.19
N LEU A 821 6.12 4.06 42.23
CA LEU A 821 4.93 3.20 42.09
C LEU A 821 3.78 3.68 42.97
N GLU A 822 2.57 3.42 42.51
CA GLU A 822 1.36 3.56 43.30
C GLU A 822 0.40 2.39 43.05
N GLY A 823 -0.57 2.22 43.93
CA GLY A 823 -1.61 1.22 43.76
C GLY A 823 -2.08 0.69 45.09
N TRP A 824 -2.48 -0.58 45.11
CA TRP A 824 -3.18 -1.17 46.25
C TRP A 824 -2.71 -2.59 46.49
N LEU A 825 -2.54 -2.91 47.76
CA LEU A 825 -2.38 -4.28 48.24
C LEU A 825 -3.52 -4.60 49.20
N GLY A 826 -3.97 -5.84 49.23
CA GLY A 826 -5.02 -6.26 50.15
C GLY A 826 -5.10 -7.77 50.32
N LEU A 827 -6.00 -8.18 51.20
CA LEU A 827 -6.37 -9.58 51.41
C LEU A 827 -7.82 -9.78 50.98
N ARG A 828 -8.06 -10.69 50.03
CA ARG A 828 -9.40 -10.95 49.50
C ARG A 828 -10.20 -11.93 50.35
N HIS A 829 -11.52 -11.81 50.33
CA HIS A 829 -12.48 -12.77 50.87
C HIS A 829 -13.50 -13.21 49.82
N PRO A 830 -13.60 -14.52 49.52
CA PRO A 830 -12.72 -15.58 50.00
C PRO A 830 -11.27 -15.38 49.52
N TYR A 831 -10.30 -15.96 50.24
CA TYR A 831 -8.91 -15.91 49.83
C TYR A 831 -8.71 -16.72 48.55
N ASP A 832 -8.16 -16.09 47.53
CA ASP A 832 -7.76 -16.74 46.30
C ASP A 832 -6.25 -17.08 46.34
N GLY A 833 -5.94 -18.37 46.27
CA GLY A 833 -4.55 -18.86 46.28
C GLY A 833 -3.90 -18.91 44.89
N THR A 834 -4.62 -18.58 43.82
CA THR A 834 -4.08 -18.56 42.46
C THR A 834 -3.56 -17.18 42.10
N GLY A 835 -4.05 -16.11 42.74
CA GLY A 835 -3.64 -14.72 42.57
C GLY A 835 -2.39 -14.29 43.36
N GLY A 836 -2.03 -13.02 43.24
CA GLY A 836 -0.83 -12.45 43.83
C GLY A 836 -0.72 -10.94 43.60
N ILE A 837 0.47 -10.38 43.81
CA ILE A 837 0.75 -8.98 43.48
C ILE A 837 1.12 -8.88 42.01
N ILE A 838 0.35 -8.09 41.28
CA ILE A 838 0.58 -7.78 39.87
C ILE A 838 1.01 -6.32 39.72
N VAL A 839 2.10 -6.14 38.99
CA VAL A 839 2.55 -4.86 38.47
C VAL A 839 1.96 -4.69 37.08
N ARG A 840 1.03 -3.75 36.94
CA ARG A 840 0.51 -3.32 35.64
C ARG A 840 1.50 -2.37 35.00
N THR A 841 1.97 -2.76 33.83
CA THR A 841 2.69 -1.88 32.91
C THR A 841 1.83 -1.68 31.66
N THR A 842 2.29 -0.85 30.73
CA THR A 842 1.56 -0.52 29.50
C THR A 842 1.52 -1.74 28.55
N GLY A 843 0.59 -2.67 28.78
CA GLY A 843 0.33 -3.87 27.97
C GLY A 843 0.86 -5.20 28.52
N HIS A 844 1.47 -5.19 29.70
CA HIS A 844 1.90 -6.40 30.39
C HIS A 844 1.46 -6.36 31.86
N LEU A 845 1.08 -7.52 32.38
CA LEU A 845 0.91 -7.75 33.81
C LEU A 845 2.09 -8.58 34.27
N LEU A 846 2.95 -8.01 35.11
CA LEU A 846 4.10 -8.70 35.68
C LEU A 846 3.75 -9.12 37.09
N SER A 847 3.92 -10.38 37.43
CA SER A 847 3.73 -10.85 38.79
C SER A 847 5.02 -10.84 39.60
N LEU A 848 4.87 -10.82 40.93
CA LEU A 848 5.98 -10.80 41.88
C LEU A 848 5.99 -12.08 42.75
N PRO A 849 6.29 -13.25 42.18
CA PRO A 849 6.14 -14.55 42.86
C PRO A 849 7.01 -14.70 44.13
N ALA A 850 8.14 -14.00 44.19
CA ALA A 850 8.99 -13.97 45.38
C ALA A 850 8.33 -13.28 46.59
N ILE A 851 7.37 -12.38 46.33
CA ILE A 851 6.57 -11.71 47.36
C ILE A 851 5.37 -12.59 47.73
N ASP A 852 4.64 -13.09 46.72
CA ASP A 852 3.44 -13.93 46.90
C ASP A 852 3.72 -15.15 47.77
N SER A 853 4.89 -15.79 47.59
CA SER A 853 5.29 -16.97 48.36
C SER A 853 5.62 -16.69 49.84
N ARG A 854 5.91 -15.45 50.21
CA ARG A 854 6.32 -15.06 51.57
C ARG A 854 5.20 -14.39 52.36
N THR A 855 4.46 -13.51 51.71
CA THR A 855 3.35 -12.72 52.27
C THR A 855 2.19 -12.77 51.30
N PRO A 856 1.34 -13.80 51.37
CA PRO A 856 0.29 -14.01 50.38
C PRO A 856 -0.74 -12.87 50.40
N CYS A 857 -0.65 -11.97 49.43
CA CYS A 857 -1.58 -10.87 49.31
C CYS A 857 -1.84 -10.57 47.84
N HIS A 858 -2.97 -9.94 47.58
CA HIS A 858 -3.39 -9.57 46.25
C HIS A 858 -3.12 -8.09 46.05
N GLY A 859 -2.78 -7.70 44.84
CA GLY A 859 -2.57 -6.29 44.60
C GLY A 859 -2.39 -5.95 43.16
N LEU A 860 -2.71 -4.71 42.85
CA LEU A 860 -2.43 -4.10 41.57
C LEU A 860 -1.61 -2.84 41.84
N VAL A 861 -0.39 -2.83 41.31
CA VAL A 861 0.56 -1.72 41.44
C VAL A 861 0.94 -1.25 40.05
N TRP A 862 1.08 0.05 39.85
CA TRP A 862 1.49 0.64 38.57
C TRP A 862 2.49 1.77 38.80
N PRO A 863 3.33 2.08 37.80
CA PRO A 863 4.32 3.13 37.95
C PRO A 863 3.69 4.53 37.88
N LYS A 864 4.18 5.46 38.72
CA LYS A 864 3.74 6.87 38.72
C LYS A 864 4.19 7.62 37.46
N ASP A 865 5.38 7.28 36.97
CA ASP A 865 5.94 7.77 35.72
C ASP A 865 6.07 6.59 34.75
N ALA A 866 5.62 6.77 33.51
CA ALA A 866 5.40 5.71 32.51
C ALA A 866 6.66 4.96 32.02
N THR A 867 7.78 4.99 32.73
CA THR A 867 9.11 4.52 32.28
C THR A 867 9.64 3.25 32.95
N VAL A 868 9.03 2.73 34.03
CA VAL A 868 9.58 1.57 34.75
C VAL A 868 9.24 0.26 34.01
N GLY A 869 10.27 -0.46 33.53
CA GLY A 869 10.13 -1.77 32.86
C GLY A 869 10.54 -2.97 33.73
N LYS A 870 11.30 -2.74 34.80
CA LYS A 870 11.61 -3.72 35.85
C LYS A 870 11.61 -3.03 37.20
N LEU A 871 11.03 -3.67 38.21
CA LEU A 871 11.10 -3.15 39.57
C LEU A 871 12.55 -3.13 40.05
N THR A 872 12.91 -2.07 40.76
CA THR A 872 14.17 -2.03 41.50
C THR A 872 14.06 -2.93 42.74
N THR A 873 15.17 -3.49 43.20
CA THR A 873 15.22 -4.27 44.44
C THR A 873 14.67 -3.51 45.65
N ASN A 874 14.81 -2.17 45.64
CA ASN A 874 14.23 -1.30 46.67
C ASN A 874 12.70 -1.27 46.61
N GLN A 875 12.12 -1.15 45.41
CA GLN A 875 10.66 -1.20 45.22
C GLN A 875 10.08 -2.55 45.63
N GLU A 876 10.72 -3.66 45.26
CA GLU A 876 10.31 -5.02 45.69
C GLU A 876 10.33 -5.16 47.22
N THR A 877 11.37 -4.65 47.87
CA THR A 877 11.50 -4.69 49.34
C THR A 877 10.40 -3.87 50.02
N LEU A 878 10.08 -2.68 49.47
CA LEU A 878 9.01 -1.83 50.00
C LEU A 878 7.62 -2.45 49.81
N LEU A 879 7.38 -3.14 48.70
CA LEU A 879 6.14 -3.90 48.48
C LEU A 879 5.98 -5.08 49.46
N GLN A 880 7.06 -5.82 49.73
CA GLN A 880 7.05 -6.86 50.77
C GLN A 880 6.70 -6.27 52.14
N LEU A 881 7.27 -5.11 52.49
CA LEU A 881 7.02 -4.42 53.75
C LEU A 881 5.55 -3.98 53.88
N ALA A 882 4.96 -3.46 52.79
CA ALA A 882 3.54 -3.13 52.73
C ALA A 882 2.64 -4.38 52.88
N GLY A 883 3.04 -5.51 52.28
CA GLY A 883 2.39 -6.81 52.49
C GLY A 883 2.39 -7.25 53.96
N VAL A 884 3.51 -7.11 54.67
CA VAL A 884 3.58 -7.43 56.11
C VAL A 884 2.66 -6.51 56.94
N GLN A 885 2.59 -5.22 56.60
CA GLN A 885 1.73 -4.25 57.28
C GLN A 885 0.24 -4.61 57.16
N LEU A 886 -0.20 -5.14 56.01
CA LEU A 886 -1.58 -5.63 55.84
C LEU A 886 -1.98 -6.69 56.87
N TYR A 887 -1.09 -7.65 57.10
CA TYR A 887 -1.33 -8.71 58.07
C TYR A 887 -1.32 -8.19 59.52
N GLN A 888 -0.53 -7.16 59.81
CA GLN A 888 -0.58 -6.48 61.12
C GLN A 888 -1.93 -5.78 61.31
N SER A 889 -2.40 -5.03 60.32
CA SER A 889 -3.72 -4.39 60.33
C SER A 889 -4.86 -5.41 60.48
N LEU A 890 -4.76 -6.55 59.80
CA LEU A 890 -5.73 -7.64 59.96
C LEU A 890 -5.73 -8.17 61.40
N LEU A 891 -4.55 -8.41 61.99
CA LEU A 891 -4.45 -8.87 63.38
C LEU A 891 -5.03 -7.84 64.37
N ASP A 892 -4.81 -6.56 64.14
CA ASP A 892 -5.37 -5.50 64.98
C ASP A 892 -6.88 -5.38 64.82
N THR A 893 -7.40 -5.58 63.60
CA THR A 893 -8.84 -5.66 63.32
C THR A 893 -9.48 -6.87 64.02
N LEU A 894 -8.83 -8.03 63.96
CA LEU A 894 -9.30 -9.25 64.64
C LEU A 894 -9.22 -9.14 66.17
N ARG A 895 -8.24 -8.40 66.71
CA ARG A 895 -8.09 -8.15 68.16
C ARG A 895 -9.07 -7.10 68.68
N SER A 896 -9.48 -6.16 67.84
CA SER A 896 -10.43 -5.09 68.18
C SER A 896 -11.89 -5.48 67.96
N SER A 897 -12.16 -6.50 67.13
CA SER A 897 -13.45 -7.17 67.05
C SER A 897 -13.74 -7.94 68.35
N PRO A 898 -14.84 -7.64 69.07
CA PRO A 898 -15.26 -8.44 70.22
C PRO A 898 -15.58 -9.86 69.74
N GLN A 899 -15.03 -10.87 70.43
CA GLN A 899 -15.22 -12.29 70.09
C GLN A 899 -16.67 -12.63 69.71
N GLY A 900 -16.84 -13.13 68.49
CA GLY A 900 -18.00 -13.91 68.04
C GLY A 900 -17.50 -15.25 67.55
#